data_AF-A0A4Q6EH89-F1
#
_entry.id   AF-A0A4Q6EH89-F1
#
_cell.length_a   1.000
_cell.length_b   1.000
_cell.length_c   1.000
_cell.angle_alpha   90.00
_cell.angle_beta   90.00
_cell.angle_gamma   90.00
#
_symmetry.space_group_name_H-M   'P 1'
#
loop_
_entity.id
_entity.type
_entity.pdbx_description
1 polymer ?
#
loop_
_entity_poly.entity_id
_entity_poly.type
_entity_poly.pdbx_seq_one_letter_code
_entity_poly.pdbx_strand_id
1 'polypeptide(L)'
;MLKNSSHLYSSSADKFTYTPTFYRLNTDTDKQTFNAFLDGGKVAIIHDEIKGQLQELIKSQNPSIKIKAEDYEALIAAHLNGADINEYGVWVYYPWSRNLVHLLDEDEFVEVRTNRNQYKITRQEQEFLKQKKIGIVGLSVGQSIALTIAMERICGEIRLADFDIAELSNLNRLRTGLHNMGINKTIIAAREILEIDPYIKIKLFHEGLNHKNMDEFFTADGKLDLFIEVCDGLDIKIESRYKARELQIPVVMDTNDKGMLDVERFDLEPNRPVLHGLADGLDPANIKSLTNEEKIPYILKMVGAETISTRLKASMMEVEQSINTWPQLASSVVLGGALTTDVCRRILLDQYHDSGRYYVDLEDLVKDKKTETDSIPSSYIGPAELTREEMIQTVKGFSGKTTSVEVPQSIITEIVKAGIMAPSGGNAQPWKFIYNDKGLFIFHDEHFSYSLLDFNHLGSYVAIGAVVENINIKASSLGFGIDVAYFPIESNNKVVAHIVFNMAEATAANQFLEKGIAIRVTNRDLFAKQPLPKDFYDSIKGAVKTYEGVELHIVDDEQLMKQLGEILATAEMLRIIHPRGHYDTFTNELRWTPEEIMQKADGVDVNSLGASIGELAALKVAADSKAIDFIRDLKGGKAFTKAVNKSVASSSALGFITMPEYSELNFLQGGRALERIWIEANLAGVSFQPVAQLVFLIARLKQGNGADLDDYYRNEIGKLEKLFFNLLPELINKQVVFIFRLSKAGEPKVRSLRRPVESSFVYLK
;
A
#
# COMPACT_ATOMS: atom_id res chain seq x y z
N MET A 1 -20.75 -44.57 3.33
CA MET A 1 -22.06 -44.26 3.95
C MET A 1 -22.67 -42.90 3.57
N LEU A 2 -21.94 -41.95 2.96
CA LEU A 2 -22.49 -40.61 2.62
C LEU A 2 -22.78 -40.35 1.13
N LYS A 3 -22.49 -41.30 0.23
CA LYS A 3 -22.57 -41.06 -1.23
C LYS A 3 -23.96 -41.23 -1.87
N ASN A 4 -24.96 -41.77 -1.15
CA ASN A 4 -26.27 -42.13 -1.73
C ASN A 4 -27.50 -41.53 -1.01
N SER A 5 -27.32 -40.49 -0.21
CA SER A 5 -28.42 -39.88 0.55
C SER A 5 -28.75 -38.50 -0.02
N SER A 6 -29.60 -38.48 -1.06
CA SER A 6 -30.26 -37.26 -1.54
C SER A 6 -31.06 -36.54 -0.44
N HIS A 7 -31.36 -37.22 0.66
CA HIS A 7 -32.02 -36.69 1.86
C HIS A 7 -31.10 -35.92 2.83
N LEU A 8 -29.77 -35.92 2.62
CA LEU A 8 -28.81 -35.25 3.53
C LEU A 8 -28.33 -33.87 3.06
N TYR A 9 -28.71 -33.46 1.84
CA TYR A 9 -28.40 -32.13 1.33
C TYR A 9 -29.67 -31.29 1.35
N SER A 10 -29.62 -30.07 1.90
CA SER A 10 -30.75 -29.14 1.77
C SER A 10 -31.05 -28.97 0.27
N SER A 11 -32.33 -28.88 -0.08
CA SER A 11 -32.68 -28.59 -1.47
C SER A 11 -32.11 -27.24 -1.89
N SER A 12 -31.89 -27.01 -3.18
CA SER A 12 -31.47 -25.68 -3.67
C SER A 12 -32.50 -24.60 -3.33
N ALA A 13 -33.78 -24.96 -3.21
CA ALA A 13 -34.85 -24.07 -2.77
C ALA A 13 -34.68 -23.63 -1.31
N ASP A 14 -34.28 -24.55 -0.41
CA ASP A 14 -34.07 -24.22 1.02
C ASP A 14 -32.95 -23.19 1.23
N LYS A 15 -32.02 -23.04 0.27
CA LYS A 15 -30.92 -22.08 0.37
C LYS A 15 -31.35 -20.62 0.17
N PHE A 16 -32.51 -20.39 -0.45
CA PHE A 16 -33.06 -19.05 -0.69
C PHE A 16 -34.30 -18.75 0.17
N THR A 17 -34.78 -19.70 0.97
CA THR A 17 -35.93 -19.47 1.85
C THR A 17 -35.55 -18.57 3.03
N TYR A 18 -36.21 -17.42 3.17
CA TYR A 18 -36.03 -16.49 4.29
C TYR A 18 -37.35 -15.91 4.84
N THR A 19 -38.49 -16.19 4.21
CA THR A 19 -39.78 -15.61 4.62
C THR A 19 -40.44 -16.46 5.70
N PRO A 20 -40.75 -15.90 6.89
CA PRO A 20 -41.57 -16.59 7.89
C PRO A 20 -43.03 -16.69 7.45
N THR A 21 -43.74 -17.69 7.97
CA THR A 21 -45.19 -17.84 7.75
C THR A 21 -45.94 -17.51 9.04
N PHE A 22 -46.96 -16.66 8.94
CA PHE A 22 -47.78 -16.22 10.07
C PHE A 22 -49.13 -16.95 10.06
N TYR A 23 -49.60 -17.38 11.23
CA TYR A 23 -50.92 -17.97 11.41
C TYR A 23 -51.63 -17.27 12.57
N ARG A 24 -52.68 -16.50 12.26
CA ARG A 24 -53.54 -15.81 13.24
C ARG A 24 -54.81 -16.62 13.44
N LEU A 25 -54.85 -17.41 14.52
CA LEU A 25 -55.91 -18.40 14.72
C LEU A 25 -57.27 -17.79 15.11
N ASN A 26 -57.34 -16.45 15.21
CA ASN A 26 -58.59 -15.70 15.32
C ASN A 26 -59.44 -15.72 14.03
N THR A 27 -58.93 -16.31 12.94
CA THR A 27 -59.69 -16.60 11.73
C THR A 27 -59.79 -18.12 11.49
N ASP A 28 -60.98 -18.59 11.08
CA ASP A 28 -61.21 -20.02 10.82
C ASP A 28 -60.27 -20.58 9.73
N THR A 29 -59.91 -19.76 8.74
CA THR A 29 -59.03 -20.14 7.63
C THR A 29 -57.60 -20.40 8.10
N ASP A 30 -57.01 -19.50 8.89
CA ASP A 30 -55.66 -19.71 9.43
C ASP A 30 -55.65 -20.86 10.42
N LYS A 31 -56.72 -21.04 11.22
CA LYS A 31 -56.84 -22.15 12.16
C LYS A 31 -56.84 -23.52 11.46
N GLN A 32 -57.59 -23.67 10.38
CA GLN A 32 -57.57 -24.89 9.58
C GLN A 32 -56.20 -25.13 8.92
N THR A 33 -55.60 -24.08 8.37
CA THR A 33 -54.29 -24.15 7.71
C THR A 33 -53.17 -24.51 8.69
N PHE A 34 -53.20 -23.93 9.89
CA PHE A 34 -52.25 -24.18 10.97
C PHE A 34 -52.33 -25.63 11.46
N ASN A 35 -53.53 -26.14 11.73
CA ASN A 35 -53.70 -27.53 12.18
C ASN A 35 -53.19 -28.53 11.12
N ALA A 36 -53.55 -28.32 9.84
CA ALA A 36 -53.05 -29.16 8.75
C ALA A 36 -51.52 -29.06 8.60
N PHE A 37 -50.93 -27.88 8.86
CA PHE A 37 -49.49 -27.66 8.82
C PHE A 37 -48.76 -28.40 9.95
N LEU A 38 -49.28 -28.35 11.18
CA LEU A 38 -48.74 -29.07 12.34
C LEU A 38 -48.73 -30.58 12.11
N ASP A 39 -49.83 -31.14 11.59
CA ASP A 39 -49.96 -32.57 11.27
C ASP A 39 -48.97 -33.02 10.17
N GLY A 40 -48.48 -32.09 9.35
CA GLY A 40 -47.54 -32.35 8.26
C GLY A 40 -46.09 -32.66 8.68
N GLY A 41 -45.76 -32.64 9.97
CA GLY A 41 -44.42 -33.03 10.49
C GLY A 41 -43.28 -32.08 10.08
N LYS A 42 -43.59 -30.86 9.61
CA LYS A 42 -42.61 -29.87 9.15
C LYS A 42 -41.94 -29.11 10.28
N VAL A 43 -42.60 -28.99 11.43
CA VAL A 43 -42.06 -28.34 12.64
C VAL A 43 -41.10 -29.30 13.34
N ALA A 44 -39.91 -28.79 13.69
CA ALA A 44 -38.93 -29.53 14.48
C ALA A 44 -39.06 -29.19 15.97
N ILE A 45 -39.26 -27.92 16.29
CA ILE A 45 -39.32 -27.42 17.67
C ILE A 45 -40.43 -26.35 17.76
N ILE A 46 -41.24 -26.42 18.82
CA ILE A 46 -42.27 -25.43 19.16
C ILE A 46 -41.78 -24.64 20.38
N HIS A 47 -41.83 -23.32 20.28
CA HIS A 47 -41.52 -22.38 21.37
C HIS A 47 -42.79 -21.59 21.69
N ASP A 48 -43.47 -21.95 22.78
CA ASP A 48 -44.68 -21.26 23.22
C ASP A 48 -44.43 -20.55 24.55
N GLU A 49 -44.07 -19.26 24.45
CA GLU A 49 -43.81 -18.38 25.59
C GLU A 49 -44.79 -17.20 25.61
N ILE A 50 -46.00 -17.37 25.02
CA ILE A 50 -46.99 -16.28 24.93
C ILE A 50 -47.39 -15.75 26.31
N LYS A 51 -47.47 -16.63 27.31
CA LYS A 51 -47.78 -16.25 28.68
C LYS A 51 -46.72 -15.32 29.27
N GLY A 52 -45.44 -15.61 29.05
CA GLY A 52 -44.34 -14.75 29.49
C GLY A 52 -44.38 -13.38 28.82
N GLN A 53 -44.69 -13.35 27.51
CA GLN A 53 -44.85 -12.12 26.76
C GLN A 53 -46.02 -11.26 27.26
N LEU A 54 -47.18 -11.87 27.54
CA LEU A 54 -48.33 -11.19 28.13
C LEU A 54 -48.04 -10.61 29.53
N GLN A 55 -47.25 -11.33 30.34
CA GLN A 55 -46.78 -10.78 31.62
C GLN A 55 -45.92 -9.53 31.42
N GLU A 56 -45.00 -9.53 30.44
CA GLU A 56 -44.20 -8.36 30.11
C GLU A 56 -45.04 -7.20 29.57
N LEU A 57 -46.06 -7.46 28.74
CA LEU A 57 -47.00 -6.47 28.23
C LEU A 57 -47.82 -5.79 29.34
N ILE A 58 -48.45 -6.59 30.21
CA ILE A 58 -49.23 -6.05 31.33
C ILE A 58 -48.32 -5.22 32.25
N LYS A 59 -47.08 -5.68 32.45
CA LYS A 59 -46.09 -4.94 33.23
C LYS A 59 -45.64 -3.64 32.54
N SER A 60 -45.47 -3.61 31.22
CA SER A 60 -45.12 -2.40 30.47
C SER A 60 -46.24 -1.35 30.52
N GLN A 61 -47.49 -1.79 30.53
CA GLN A 61 -48.67 -0.93 30.63
C GLN A 61 -48.93 -0.40 32.05
N ASN A 62 -48.33 -1.02 33.08
CA ASN A 62 -48.54 -0.69 34.49
C ASN A 62 -47.21 -0.45 35.25
N PRO A 63 -46.31 0.42 34.78
CA PRO A 63 -44.93 0.49 35.27
C PRO A 63 -44.80 0.98 36.72
N SER A 64 -45.80 1.71 37.23
CA SER A 64 -45.83 2.19 38.61
C SER A 64 -46.31 1.13 39.62
N ILE A 65 -46.84 -0.01 39.13
CA ILE A 65 -47.44 -1.05 39.95
C ILE A 65 -46.48 -2.23 40.04
N LYS A 66 -46.13 -2.61 41.26
CA LYS A 66 -45.38 -3.86 41.50
C LYS A 66 -46.36 -5.04 41.53
N ILE A 67 -46.61 -5.63 40.37
CA ILE A 67 -47.50 -6.78 40.19
C ILE A 67 -46.89 -8.02 40.87
N LYS A 68 -47.66 -8.72 41.71
CA LYS A 68 -47.21 -9.98 42.32
C LYS A 68 -47.44 -11.15 41.37
N ALA A 69 -46.67 -12.23 41.55
CA ALA A 69 -46.78 -13.43 40.71
C ALA A 69 -48.21 -14.02 40.67
N GLU A 70 -48.91 -13.98 41.80
CA GLU A 70 -50.29 -14.48 41.96
C GLU A 70 -51.35 -13.65 41.21
N ASP A 71 -51.06 -12.38 40.89
CA ASP A 71 -52.02 -11.47 40.25
C ASP A 71 -52.03 -11.61 38.72
N TYR A 72 -50.96 -12.15 38.11
CA TYR A 72 -50.83 -12.19 36.65
C TYR A 72 -51.91 -13.03 35.96
N GLU A 73 -52.37 -14.13 36.55
CA GLU A 73 -53.42 -14.96 35.93
C GLU A 73 -54.71 -14.16 35.70
N ALA A 74 -55.13 -13.40 36.70
CA ALA A 74 -56.34 -12.58 36.61
C ALA A 74 -56.16 -11.41 35.62
N LEU A 75 -54.99 -10.78 35.62
CA LEU A 75 -54.68 -9.68 34.71
C LEU A 75 -54.58 -10.15 33.25
N ILE A 76 -53.98 -11.31 33.00
CA ILE A 76 -53.91 -11.93 31.67
C ILE A 76 -55.32 -12.30 31.20
N ALA A 77 -56.13 -12.96 32.03
CA ALA A 77 -57.50 -13.31 31.67
C ALA A 77 -58.33 -12.06 31.32
N ALA A 78 -58.12 -10.96 32.05
CA ALA A 78 -58.75 -9.68 31.74
C ALA A 78 -58.28 -9.08 30.40
N HIS A 79 -56.97 -9.14 30.11
CA HIS A 79 -56.40 -8.67 28.83
C HIS A 79 -56.91 -9.47 27.63
N LEU A 80 -56.96 -10.80 27.77
CA LEU A 80 -57.45 -11.71 26.72
C LEU A 80 -58.95 -11.51 26.43
N ASN A 81 -59.72 -10.95 27.36
CA ASN A 81 -61.16 -10.66 27.21
C ASN A 81 -61.98 -11.84 26.66
N GLY A 82 -61.70 -13.05 27.15
CA GLY A 82 -62.38 -14.28 26.74
C GLY A 82 -61.81 -14.98 25.50
N ALA A 83 -60.77 -14.44 24.86
CA ALA A 83 -60.03 -15.15 23.82
C ALA A 83 -59.24 -16.34 24.41
N ASP A 84 -59.15 -17.45 23.66
CA ASP A 84 -58.26 -18.56 24.00
C ASP A 84 -56.80 -18.10 23.86
N ILE A 85 -55.99 -18.29 24.90
CA ILE A 85 -54.58 -17.93 24.90
C ILE A 85 -53.80 -18.62 23.78
N ASN A 86 -54.21 -19.81 23.34
CA ASN A 86 -53.58 -20.55 22.24
C ASN A 86 -53.89 -19.92 20.86
N GLU A 87 -54.95 -19.12 20.78
CA GLU A 87 -55.40 -18.43 19.58
C GLU A 87 -55.07 -16.94 19.59
N TYR A 88 -54.54 -16.45 20.71
CA TYR A 88 -54.20 -15.05 20.93
C TYR A 88 -52.82 -14.69 20.38
N GLY A 89 -52.72 -13.56 19.69
CA GLY A 89 -51.48 -13.15 19.02
C GLY A 89 -51.30 -13.90 17.70
N VAL A 90 -50.11 -14.45 17.47
CA VAL A 90 -49.77 -15.09 16.19
C VAL A 90 -48.75 -16.21 16.35
N TRP A 91 -48.91 -17.27 15.57
CA TRP A 91 -47.92 -18.33 15.42
C TRP A 91 -47.04 -18.06 14.21
N VAL A 92 -45.72 -17.99 14.41
CA VAL A 92 -44.74 -17.69 13.37
C VAL A 92 -43.84 -18.90 13.12
N TYR A 93 -43.89 -19.44 11.90
CA TYR A 93 -43.04 -20.53 11.47
C TYR A 93 -41.84 -20.00 10.68
N TYR A 94 -40.63 -20.45 11.05
CA TYR A 94 -39.37 -20.14 10.39
C TYR A 94 -38.89 -21.38 9.59
N PRO A 95 -39.10 -21.42 8.26
CA PRO A 95 -38.87 -22.65 7.49
C PRO A 95 -37.42 -23.15 7.50
N TRP A 96 -36.45 -22.25 7.57
CA TRP A 96 -35.02 -22.59 7.52
C TRP A 96 -34.50 -23.25 8.81
N SER A 97 -35.09 -22.92 9.96
CA SER A 97 -34.75 -23.51 11.25
C SER A 97 -35.80 -24.52 11.74
N ARG A 98 -36.93 -24.61 11.04
CA ARG A 98 -38.10 -25.44 11.37
C ARG A 98 -38.66 -25.16 12.77
N ASN A 99 -38.42 -23.97 13.30
CA ASN A 99 -38.99 -23.51 14.56
C ASN A 99 -40.38 -22.91 14.32
N LEU A 100 -41.31 -23.22 15.21
CA LEU A 100 -42.60 -22.56 15.31
C LEU A 100 -42.64 -21.79 16.64
N VAL A 101 -42.94 -20.51 16.61
CA VAL A 101 -42.88 -19.62 17.79
C VAL A 101 -44.23 -18.93 17.99
N HIS A 102 -44.77 -18.98 19.21
CA HIS A 102 -45.99 -18.26 19.58
C HIS A 102 -45.64 -16.85 20.09
N LEU A 103 -46.17 -15.82 19.44
CA LEU A 103 -45.80 -14.43 19.69
C LEU A 103 -47.03 -13.54 19.90
N LEU A 104 -46.85 -12.43 20.63
CA LEU A 104 -47.75 -11.29 20.53
C LEU A 104 -47.83 -10.81 19.06
N ASP A 105 -48.98 -10.27 18.64
CA ASP A 105 -49.09 -9.66 17.30
C ASP A 105 -48.33 -8.32 17.25
N GLU A 106 -48.16 -7.75 16.07
CA GLU A 106 -47.16 -6.70 15.79
C GLU A 106 -47.13 -5.55 16.81
N ASP A 107 -48.27 -4.91 17.10
CA ASP A 107 -48.31 -3.71 17.94
C ASP A 107 -47.86 -4.00 19.38
N GLU A 108 -48.34 -5.10 19.97
CA GLU A 108 -47.97 -5.52 21.33
C GLU A 108 -46.54 -6.06 21.40
N PHE A 109 -46.10 -6.80 20.37
CA PHE A 109 -44.72 -7.26 20.24
C PHE A 109 -43.74 -6.07 20.25
N VAL A 110 -44.03 -5.05 19.45
CA VAL A 110 -43.20 -3.83 19.37
C VAL A 110 -43.22 -3.08 20.70
N GLU A 111 -44.39 -2.92 21.32
CA GLU A 111 -44.52 -2.27 22.63
C GLU A 111 -43.63 -2.96 23.68
N VAL A 112 -43.77 -4.26 23.85
CA VAL A 112 -43.00 -5.04 24.83
C VAL A 112 -41.51 -4.95 24.57
N ARG A 113 -41.11 -5.20 23.31
CA ARG A 113 -39.69 -5.29 22.94
C ARG A 113 -38.97 -3.95 23.08
N THR A 114 -39.63 -2.84 22.78
CA THR A 114 -39.02 -1.50 22.80
C THR A 114 -39.21 -0.76 24.14
N ASN A 115 -40.05 -1.25 25.05
CA ASN A 115 -40.41 -0.58 26.30
C ASN A 115 -39.19 -0.13 27.13
N ARG A 116 -38.12 -0.93 27.19
CA ARG A 116 -36.90 -0.58 27.96
C ARG A 116 -36.09 0.55 27.33
N ASN A 117 -36.31 0.82 26.03
CA ASN A 117 -35.62 1.86 25.25
C ASN A 117 -36.53 3.07 24.96
N GLN A 118 -37.76 3.11 25.45
CA GLN A 118 -38.78 4.10 25.05
C GLN A 118 -38.44 5.57 25.32
N TYR A 119 -37.44 5.87 26.17
CA TYR A 119 -36.95 7.24 26.38
C TYR A 119 -35.62 7.53 25.69
N LYS A 120 -35.05 6.53 25.00
CA LYS A 120 -33.94 6.69 24.05
C LYS A 120 -34.47 6.84 22.62
N ILE A 121 -35.59 6.16 22.32
CA ILE A 121 -36.38 6.31 21.10
C ILE A 121 -37.85 6.33 21.54
N THR A 122 -38.45 7.50 21.54
CA THR A 122 -39.84 7.72 21.97
C THR A 122 -40.82 6.99 21.07
N ARG A 123 -42.03 6.71 21.58
CA ARG A 123 -43.09 6.07 20.78
C ARG A 123 -43.38 6.85 19.48
N GLN A 124 -43.37 8.17 19.54
CA GLN A 124 -43.56 9.02 18.35
C GLN A 124 -42.41 8.85 17.35
N GLU A 125 -41.17 8.81 17.83
CA GLU A 125 -40.01 8.54 16.98
C GLU A 125 -40.05 7.12 16.39
N GLN A 126 -40.49 6.11 17.15
CA GLN A 126 -40.65 4.73 16.67
C GLN A 126 -41.69 4.63 15.55
N GLU A 127 -42.87 5.25 15.71
CA GLU A 127 -43.90 5.28 14.65
C GLU A 127 -43.41 5.99 13.39
N PHE A 128 -42.64 7.07 13.55
CA PHE A 128 -42.03 7.76 12.43
C PHE A 128 -40.95 6.91 11.75
N LEU A 129 -40.08 6.25 12.52
CA LEU A 129 -39.02 5.37 12.03
C LEU A 129 -39.62 4.13 11.35
N LYS A 130 -40.75 3.60 11.81
CA LYS A 130 -41.48 2.49 11.15
C LYS A 130 -41.82 2.76 9.69
N GLN A 131 -41.93 4.03 9.27
CA GLN A 131 -42.20 4.40 7.87
C GLN A 131 -40.94 4.45 6.99
N LYS A 132 -39.75 4.36 7.59
CA LYS A 132 -38.46 4.56 6.92
C LYS A 132 -37.96 3.32 6.19
N LYS A 133 -37.25 3.56 5.09
CA LYS A 133 -36.61 2.52 4.27
C LYS A 133 -35.10 2.74 4.23
N ILE A 134 -34.34 1.72 4.64
CA ILE A 134 -32.88 1.76 4.65
C ILE A 134 -32.34 0.74 3.65
N GLY A 135 -31.41 1.17 2.78
CA GLY A 135 -30.69 0.27 1.88
C GLY A 135 -29.27 0.01 2.38
N ILE A 136 -28.82 -1.24 2.35
CA ILE A 136 -27.48 -1.66 2.76
C ILE A 136 -26.84 -2.49 1.63
N VAL A 137 -25.65 -2.08 1.19
CA VAL A 137 -24.87 -2.77 0.16
C VAL A 137 -23.54 -3.23 0.75
N GLY A 138 -23.26 -4.52 0.64
CA GLY A 138 -22.14 -5.20 1.30
C GLY A 138 -22.53 -5.73 2.68
N LEU A 139 -22.50 -7.03 2.87
CA LEU A 139 -23.03 -7.73 4.06
C LEU A 139 -21.98 -8.58 4.78
N SER A 140 -20.70 -8.34 4.54
CA SER A 140 -19.69 -8.73 5.53
C SER A 140 -19.83 -7.80 6.74
N VAL A 141 -19.41 -6.55 6.58
CA VAL A 141 -19.53 -5.52 7.63
C VAL A 141 -20.98 -5.10 7.82
N GLY A 142 -21.71 -4.93 6.73
CA GLY A 142 -23.10 -4.47 6.76
C GLY A 142 -24.07 -5.41 7.45
N GLN A 143 -23.75 -6.69 7.66
CA GLN A 143 -24.57 -7.57 8.48
C GLN A 143 -24.67 -7.04 9.92
N SER A 144 -23.54 -6.64 10.53
CA SER A 144 -23.55 -6.09 11.89
C SER A 144 -24.38 -4.81 11.99
N ILE A 145 -24.37 -3.99 10.94
CA ILE A 145 -25.20 -2.79 10.85
C ILE A 145 -26.68 -3.19 10.75
N ALA A 146 -27.03 -4.08 9.83
CA ALA A 146 -28.41 -4.51 9.57
C ALA A 146 -29.07 -5.12 10.81
N LEU A 147 -28.33 -5.97 11.55
CA LEU A 147 -28.82 -6.56 12.80
C LEU A 147 -29.01 -5.50 13.89
N THR A 148 -28.09 -4.55 14.02
CA THR A 148 -28.20 -3.47 15.00
C THR A 148 -29.41 -2.57 14.69
N ILE A 149 -29.62 -2.24 13.41
CA ILE A 149 -30.80 -1.52 12.90
C ILE A 149 -32.09 -2.27 13.23
N ALA A 150 -32.12 -3.59 13.00
CA ALA A 150 -33.27 -4.42 13.33
C ALA A 150 -33.52 -4.47 14.83
N MET A 151 -32.46 -4.53 15.65
CA MET A 151 -32.53 -4.52 17.12
C MET A 151 -33.15 -3.23 17.66
N GLU A 152 -32.72 -2.07 17.17
CA GLU A 152 -33.26 -0.75 17.54
C GLU A 152 -34.58 -0.40 16.81
N ARG A 153 -34.96 -1.17 15.79
CA ARG A 153 -36.13 -0.96 14.92
C ARG A 153 -36.22 0.46 14.36
N ILE A 154 -35.11 0.97 13.79
CA ILE A 154 -35.04 2.34 13.24
C ILE A 154 -35.61 2.47 11.81
N CYS A 155 -36.24 1.42 11.29
CA CYS A 155 -36.90 1.40 9.98
C CYS A 155 -37.99 0.33 9.95
N GLY A 156 -38.93 0.43 9.00
CA GLY A 156 -39.90 -0.63 8.71
C GLY A 156 -39.51 -1.52 7.54
N GLU A 157 -38.61 -1.05 6.67
CA GLU A 157 -38.10 -1.82 5.52
C GLU A 157 -36.57 -1.73 5.42
N ILE A 158 -35.93 -2.88 5.22
CA ILE A 158 -34.50 -3.00 4.93
C ILE A 158 -34.30 -3.64 3.56
N ARG A 159 -33.51 -2.99 2.70
CA ARG A 159 -33.07 -3.52 1.40
C ARG A 159 -31.63 -3.98 1.52
N LEU A 160 -31.35 -5.22 1.15
CA LEU A 160 -30.05 -5.86 1.34
C LEU A 160 -29.48 -6.32 0.00
N ALA A 161 -28.24 -5.93 -0.32
CA ALA A 161 -27.57 -6.32 -1.55
C ALA A 161 -26.16 -6.87 -1.29
N ASP A 162 -25.93 -8.13 -1.66
CA ASP A 162 -24.63 -8.80 -1.62
C ASP A 162 -24.70 -10.08 -2.49
N PHE A 163 -23.67 -10.32 -3.31
CA PHE A 163 -23.59 -11.49 -4.18
C PHE A 163 -22.82 -12.68 -3.58
N ASP A 164 -22.06 -12.44 -2.52
CA ASP A 164 -21.20 -13.46 -1.93
C ASP A 164 -21.99 -14.49 -1.13
N ILE A 165 -21.40 -15.68 -1.04
CA ILE A 165 -21.78 -16.72 -0.09
C ILE A 165 -20.89 -16.65 1.15
N ALA A 166 -21.38 -17.15 2.29
CA ALA A 166 -20.58 -17.26 3.49
C ALA A 166 -19.49 -18.35 3.32
N GLU A 167 -18.24 -17.94 3.46
CA GLU A 167 -17.08 -18.82 3.49
C GLU A 167 -16.50 -18.95 4.91
N LEU A 168 -15.71 -19.99 5.14
CA LEU A 168 -15.03 -20.19 6.44
C LEU A 168 -14.17 -18.98 6.82
N SER A 169 -13.51 -18.35 5.85
CA SER A 169 -12.69 -17.15 6.02
C SER A 169 -13.48 -15.93 6.52
N ASN A 170 -14.81 -15.92 6.33
CA ASN A 170 -15.66 -14.79 6.73
C ASN A 170 -16.05 -14.86 8.21
N LEU A 171 -16.04 -16.05 8.83
CA LEU A 171 -16.48 -16.27 10.21
C LEU A 171 -15.59 -15.61 11.27
N ASN A 172 -14.48 -14.99 10.85
CA ASN A 172 -13.68 -14.13 11.73
C ASN A 172 -14.39 -12.80 12.06
N ARG A 173 -15.43 -12.42 11.32
CA ARG A 173 -16.13 -11.14 11.46
C ARG A 173 -17.61 -11.13 11.04
N LEU A 174 -18.04 -12.06 10.19
CA LEU A 174 -19.44 -12.30 9.87
C LEU A 174 -20.07 -13.14 10.99
N ARG A 175 -21.09 -12.61 11.66
CA ARG A 175 -21.76 -13.29 12.77
C ARG A 175 -22.78 -14.27 12.20
N THR A 176 -22.42 -15.53 12.06
CA THR A 176 -23.37 -16.59 11.65
C THR A 176 -22.87 -17.96 12.13
N GLY A 177 -23.78 -18.93 12.26
CA GLY A 177 -23.43 -20.31 12.58
C GLY A 177 -22.68 -21.03 11.44
N LEU A 178 -21.81 -22.00 11.78
CA LEU A 178 -21.03 -22.81 10.82
C LEU A 178 -21.91 -23.54 9.79
N HIS A 179 -23.15 -23.86 10.15
CA HIS A 179 -24.09 -24.56 9.26
C HIS A 179 -24.59 -23.70 8.09
N ASN A 180 -24.36 -22.38 8.12
CA ASN A 180 -24.73 -21.45 7.04
C ASN A 180 -23.63 -21.27 5.98
N MET A 181 -22.51 -22.01 6.05
CA MET A 181 -21.50 -21.97 4.98
C MET A 181 -22.11 -22.33 3.62
N GLY A 182 -21.76 -21.55 2.59
CA GLY A 182 -22.28 -21.70 1.24
C GLY A 182 -23.69 -21.14 1.01
N ILE A 183 -24.26 -20.43 2.00
CA ILE A 183 -25.51 -19.66 1.86
C ILE A 183 -25.16 -18.21 1.52
N ASN A 184 -25.95 -17.57 0.66
CA ASN A 184 -25.76 -16.17 0.28
C ASN A 184 -25.91 -15.24 1.51
N LYS A 185 -25.04 -14.23 1.62
CA LYS A 185 -24.98 -13.34 2.80
C LYS A 185 -26.28 -12.55 3.01
N THR A 186 -27.01 -12.19 1.95
CA THR A 186 -28.32 -11.53 2.07
C THR A 186 -29.36 -12.43 2.73
N ILE A 187 -29.34 -13.74 2.45
CA ILE A 187 -30.25 -14.72 3.07
C ILE A 187 -29.91 -14.89 4.55
N ILE A 188 -28.63 -14.99 4.89
CA ILE A 188 -28.18 -15.10 6.28
C ILE A 188 -28.65 -13.88 7.08
N ALA A 189 -28.37 -12.67 6.57
CA ALA A 189 -28.80 -11.43 7.21
C ALA A 189 -30.33 -11.36 7.34
N ALA A 190 -31.09 -11.71 6.29
CA ALA A 190 -32.55 -11.70 6.33
C ALA A 190 -33.12 -12.64 7.40
N ARG A 191 -32.61 -13.87 7.47
CA ARG A 191 -33.04 -14.87 8.46
C ARG A 191 -32.82 -14.37 9.89
N GLU A 192 -31.63 -13.84 10.17
CA GLU A 192 -31.31 -13.32 11.50
C GLU A 192 -32.13 -12.07 11.85
N ILE A 193 -32.36 -11.16 10.89
CA ILE A 193 -33.24 -10.00 11.11
C ILE A 193 -34.66 -10.48 11.44
N LEU A 194 -35.20 -11.46 10.71
CA LEU A 194 -36.57 -11.94 10.89
C LEU A 194 -36.72 -12.82 12.14
N GLU A 195 -35.64 -13.44 12.63
CA GLU A 195 -35.60 -14.10 13.94
C GLU A 195 -35.56 -13.07 15.10
N ILE A 196 -35.02 -11.88 14.86
CA ILE A 196 -35.07 -10.75 15.81
C ILE A 196 -36.46 -10.11 15.77
N ASP A 197 -36.93 -9.72 14.58
CA ASP A 197 -38.17 -9.01 14.31
C ASP A 197 -38.88 -9.56 13.05
N PRO A 198 -39.90 -10.42 13.20
CA PRO A 198 -40.55 -11.01 12.04
C PRO A 198 -41.39 -10.00 11.25
N TYR A 199 -41.67 -8.82 11.81
CA TYR A 199 -42.54 -7.80 11.20
C TYR A 199 -41.79 -6.78 10.34
N ILE A 200 -40.45 -6.77 10.33
CA ILE A 200 -39.67 -5.90 9.45
C ILE A 200 -39.75 -6.42 8.01
N LYS A 201 -40.07 -5.53 7.06
CA LYS A 201 -40.09 -5.87 5.64
C LYS A 201 -38.67 -5.98 5.09
N ILE A 202 -38.37 -7.07 4.40
CA ILE A 202 -37.04 -7.33 3.82
C ILE A 202 -37.14 -7.48 2.30
N LYS A 203 -36.31 -6.73 1.57
CA LYS A 203 -36.14 -6.88 0.10
C LYS A 203 -34.69 -7.23 -0.22
N LEU A 204 -34.48 -8.32 -0.95
CA LEU A 204 -33.15 -8.89 -1.21
C LEU A 204 -32.74 -8.72 -2.67
N PHE A 205 -31.45 -8.40 -2.86
CA PHE A 205 -30.77 -8.31 -4.15
C PHE A 205 -29.57 -9.26 -4.12
N HIS A 206 -29.83 -10.54 -4.40
CA HIS A 206 -28.87 -11.65 -4.26
C HIS A 206 -27.71 -11.61 -5.24
N GLU A 207 -27.85 -10.87 -6.33
CA GLU A 207 -26.84 -10.62 -7.34
C GLU A 207 -25.98 -9.39 -7.01
N GLY A 208 -26.15 -8.82 -5.81
CA GLY A 208 -25.55 -7.55 -5.42
C GLY A 208 -26.17 -6.37 -6.18
N LEU A 209 -25.66 -5.17 -5.90
CA LEU A 209 -26.08 -3.97 -6.61
C LEU A 209 -25.35 -3.86 -7.95
N ASN A 210 -26.10 -3.58 -9.01
CA ASN A 210 -25.57 -3.42 -10.37
C ASN A 210 -26.46 -2.45 -11.17
N HIS A 211 -26.02 -2.10 -12.37
CA HIS A 211 -26.68 -1.08 -13.21
C HIS A 211 -28.11 -1.47 -13.62
N LYS A 212 -28.48 -2.76 -13.61
CA LYS A 212 -29.83 -3.22 -13.99
C LYS A 212 -30.82 -3.12 -12.83
N ASN A 213 -30.36 -3.24 -11.59
CA ASN A 213 -31.22 -3.23 -10.40
C ASN A 213 -31.03 -1.98 -9.53
N MET A 214 -30.11 -1.07 -9.88
CA MET A 214 -29.84 0.18 -9.15
C MET A 214 -31.11 1.00 -8.91
N ASP A 215 -31.87 1.32 -9.96
CA ASP A 215 -33.09 2.13 -9.82
C ASP A 215 -34.13 1.42 -8.95
N GLU A 216 -34.27 0.10 -9.09
CA GLU A 216 -35.17 -0.70 -8.27
C GLU A 216 -34.76 -0.67 -6.79
N PHE A 217 -33.47 -0.85 -6.50
CA PHE A 217 -32.92 -0.80 -5.15
C PHE A 217 -33.22 0.53 -4.46
N PHE A 218 -33.09 1.65 -5.19
CA PHE A 218 -33.28 2.98 -4.62
C PHE A 218 -34.75 3.44 -4.56
N THR A 219 -35.64 2.96 -5.45
CA THR A 219 -36.95 3.61 -5.66
C THR A 219 -38.17 2.68 -5.69
N ALA A 220 -38.00 1.37 -5.85
CA ALA A 220 -39.15 0.45 -5.93
C ALA A 220 -39.97 0.47 -4.65
N ASP A 221 -41.30 0.53 -4.74
CA ASP A 221 -42.22 0.59 -3.59
C ASP A 221 -41.93 1.75 -2.61
N GLY A 222 -41.27 2.80 -3.10
CA GLY A 222 -40.88 3.98 -2.34
C GLY A 222 -39.37 4.23 -2.39
N LYS A 223 -39.00 5.52 -2.38
CA LYS A 223 -37.60 5.97 -2.30
C LYS A 223 -36.98 5.56 -0.95
N LEU A 224 -35.70 5.19 -0.96
CA LEU A 224 -34.92 5.03 0.27
C LEU A 224 -34.84 6.37 1.03
N ASP A 225 -34.93 6.29 2.36
CA ASP A 225 -34.70 7.44 3.25
C ASP A 225 -33.22 7.58 3.60
N LEU A 226 -32.46 6.48 3.60
CA LEU A 226 -31.04 6.45 3.91
C LEU A 226 -30.34 5.28 3.20
N PHE A 227 -29.10 5.52 2.76
CA PHE A 227 -28.27 4.51 2.10
C PHE A 227 -26.99 4.23 2.90
N ILE A 228 -26.69 2.94 3.09
CA ILE A 228 -25.48 2.45 3.77
C ILE A 228 -24.62 1.71 2.74
N GLU A 229 -23.45 2.28 2.46
CA GLU A 229 -22.56 1.82 1.40
C GLU A 229 -21.27 1.27 2.03
N VAL A 230 -21.15 -0.05 2.13
CA VAL A 230 -19.99 -0.71 2.76
C VAL A 230 -19.48 -1.86 1.88
N CYS A 231 -19.46 -1.64 0.56
CA CYS A 231 -18.96 -2.63 -0.40
C CYS A 231 -17.49 -2.41 -0.79
N ASP A 232 -16.83 -3.48 -1.21
CA ASP A 232 -15.43 -3.47 -1.61
C ASP A 232 -15.22 -3.00 -3.06
N GLY A 233 -16.25 -3.15 -3.90
CA GLY A 233 -16.19 -2.84 -5.32
C GLY A 233 -16.22 -1.34 -5.59
N LEU A 234 -15.09 -0.78 -6.03
CA LEU A 234 -14.96 0.65 -6.32
C LEU A 234 -16.01 1.17 -7.33
N ASP A 235 -16.32 0.37 -8.35
CA ASP A 235 -17.25 0.74 -9.41
C ASP A 235 -18.66 0.98 -8.84
N ILE A 236 -19.17 0.02 -8.07
CA ILE A 236 -20.48 0.13 -7.42
C ILE A 236 -20.49 1.20 -6.32
N LYS A 237 -19.39 1.35 -5.58
CA LYS A 237 -19.22 2.42 -4.59
C LYS A 237 -19.42 3.81 -5.20
N ILE A 238 -18.85 4.07 -6.38
CA ILE A 238 -19.03 5.34 -7.09
C ILE A 238 -20.43 5.41 -7.74
N GLU A 239 -20.85 4.40 -8.50
CA GLU A 239 -22.15 4.40 -9.18
C GLU A 239 -23.32 4.65 -8.19
N SER A 240 -23.31 3.95 -7.05
CA SER A 240 -24.37 4.06 -6.05
C SER A 240 -24.40 5.41 -5.33
N ARG A 241 -23.24 6.04 -5.07
CA ARG A 241 -23.19 7.39 -4.47
C ARG A 241 -23.63 8.48 -5.43
N TYR A 242 -23.31 8.35 -6.72
CA TYR A 242 -23.88 9.25 -7.74
C TYR A 242 -25.40 9.12 -7.80
N LYS A 243 -25.94 7.90 -7.71
CA LYS A 243 -27.40 7.66 -7.64
C LYS A 243 -28.02 8.22 -6.37
N ALA A 244 -27.41 8.00 -5.21
CA ALA A 244 -27.86 8.55 -3.94
C ALA A 244 -27.90 10.09 -3.98
N ARG A 245 -26.88 10.73 -4.56
CA ARG A 245 -26.83 12.18 -4.74
C ARG A 245 -27.91 12.70 -5.68
N GLU A 246 -28.11 12.05 -6.83
CA GLU A 246 -29.20 12.36 -7.78
C GLU A 246 -30.57 12.35 -7.08
N LEU A 247 -30.79 11.38 -6.19
CA LEU A 247 -32.03 11.19 -5.45
C LEU A 247 -32.10 11.95 -4.12
N GLN A 248 -31.05 12.70 -3.78
CA GLN A 248 -30.89 13.43 -2.52
C GLN A 248 -31.10 12.53 -1.30
N ILE A 249 -30.39 11.40 -1.26
CA ILE A 249 -30.44 10.40 -0.19
C ILE A 249 -29.13 10.49 0.59
N PRO A 250 -29.16 10.63 1.93
CA PRO A 250 -27.96 10.62 2.73
C PRO A 250 -27.26 9.26 2.68
N VAL A 251 -25.94 9.28 2.64
CA VAL A 251 -25.08 8.08 2.62
C VAL A 251 -24.25 8.01 3.89
N VAL A 252 -24.18 6.82 4.49
CA VAL A 252 -23.29 6.51 5.61
C VAL A 252 -22.42 5.31 5.24
N MET A 253 -21.13 5.39 5.53
CA MET A 253 -20.17 4.29 5.31
C MET A 253 -19.25 4.13 6.52
N ASP A 254 -19.00 2.88 6.88
CA ASP A 254 -17.97 2.47 7.81
C ASP A 254 -16.87 1.72 7.04
N THR A 255 -15.60 1.99 7.36
CA THR A 255 -14.45 1.33 6.71
C THR A 255 -13.63 0.45 7.65
N ASN A 256 -14.06 0.28 8.91
CA ASN A 256 -13.51 -0.64 9.92
C ASN A 256 -12.04 -0.44 10.37
N ASP A 257 -11.26 0.42 9.72
CA ASP A 257 -9.96 0.85 10.24
C ASP A 257 -10.14 2.10 11.10
N LYS A 258 -9.59 2.07 12.32
CA LYS A 258 -9.65 3.19 13.30
C LYS A 258 -11.05 3.76 13.56
N GLY A 259 -12.10 2.93 13.41
CA GLY A 259 -13.48 3.36 13.56
C GLY A 259 -13.85 4.53 12.65
N MET A 260 -13.31 4.57 11.42
CA MET A 260 -13.59 5.64 10.47
C MET A 260 -15.03 5.52 9.94
N LEU A 261 -15.79 6.61 10.12
CA LEU A 261 -17.14 6.81 9.61
C LEU A 261 -17.15 7.95 8.59
N ASP A 262 -17.77 7.73 7.44
CA ASP A 262 -17.96 8.68 6.35
C ASP A 262 -19.46 8.97 6.20
N VAL A 263 -19.84 10.26 6.22
CA VAL A 263 -21.24 10.69 6.12
C VAL A 263 -21.39 11.75 5.03
N GLU A 264 -22.29 11.50 4.08
CA GLU A 264 -22.63 12.40 2.98
C GLU A 264 -24.12 12.74 3.01
N ARG A 265 -24.45 13.94 3.50
CA ARG A 265 -25.81 14.47 3.56
C ARG A 265 -26.26 15.05 2.23
N PHE A 266 -26.37 14.23 1.18
CA PHE A 266 -26.83 14.70 -0.13
C PHE A 266 -28.27 15.26 -0.13
N ASP A 267 -29.06 14.92 0.90
CA ASP A 267 -30.35 15.52 1.20
C ASP A 267 -30.26 17.01 1.59
N LEU A 268 -29.18 17.43 2.25
CA LEU A 268 -28.91 18.81 2.64
C LEU A 268 -27.91 19.52 1.70
N GLU A 269 -26.96 18.76 1.16
CA GLU A 269 -25.84 19.20 0.33
C GLU A 269 -25.86 18.48 -1.04
N PRO A 270 -26.86 18.74 -1.91
CA PRO A 270 -27.04 17.99 -3.16
C PRO A 270 -25.88 18.15 -4.16
N ASN A 271 -25.09 19.22 -4.02
CA ASN A 271 -23.93 19.50 -4.85
C ASN A 271 -22.60 18.99 -4.25
N ARG A 272 -22.63 18.32 -3.09
CA ARG A 272 -21.42 17.79 -2.46
C ARG A 272 -20.69 16.84 -3.43
N PRO A 273 -19.36 16.98 -3.59
CA PRO A 273 -18.57 16.00 -4.32
C PRO A 273 -18.62 14.62 -3.62
N VAL A 274 -18.70 13.54 -4.40
CA VAL A 274 -18.73 12.17 -3.88
C VAL A 274 -17.43 11.86 -3.12
N LEU A 275 -17.58 11.18 -1.99
CA LEU A 275 -16.49 10.92 -1.03
C LEU A 275 -15.74 12.19 -0.66
N HIS A 276 -16.48 13.30 -0.53
CA HIS A 276 -15.95 14.61 -0.14
C HIS A 276 -14.86 15.16 -1.06
N GLY A 277 -14.84 14.71 -2.33
CA GLY A 277 -13.84 15.10 -3.33
C GLY A 277 -12.60 14.20 -3.37
N LEU A 278 -12.53 13.18 -2.50
CA LEU A 278 -11.44 12.19 -2.55
C LEU A 278 -11.51 11.30 -3.81
N ALA A 279 -12.67 11.27 -4.45
CA ALA A 279 -12.93 10.60 -5.71
C ALA A 279 -12.86 11.55 -6.93
N ASP A 280 -12.37 12.78 -6.79
CA ASP A 280 -12.33 13.75 -7.90
C ASP A 280 -11.62 13.18 -9.12
N GLY A 281 -12.30 13.27 -10.27
CA GLY A 281 -11.87 12.66 -11.53
C GLY A 281 -12.48 11.28 -11.79
N LEU A 282 -13.19 10.66 -10.84
CA LEU A 282 -13.99 9.46 -11.05
C LEU A 282 -15.47 9.77 -11.20
N ASP A 283 -16.08 9.14 -12.19
CA ASP A 283 -17.52 9.15 -12.41
C ASP A 283 -18.00 7.80 -12.96
N PRO A 284 -19.33 7.55 -12.99
CA PRO A 284 -19.88 6.31 -13.55
C PRO A 284 -19.49 6.02 -15.01
N ALA A 285 -19.12 7.03 -15.80
CA ALA A 285 -18.78 6.87 -17.21
C ALA A 285 -17.34 6.41 -17.41
N ASN A 286 -16.40 6.83 -16.56
CA ASN A 286 -14.98 6.53 -16.73
C ASN A 286 -14.47 5.36 -15.87
N ILE A 287 -15.11 5.06 -14.74
CA ILE A 287 -14.52 4.18 -13.71
C ILE A 287 -14.28 2.75 -14.18
N LYS A 288 -15.17 2.23 -15.03
CA LYS A 288 -15.07 0.87 -15.62
C LYS A 288 -13.93 0.74 -16.64
N SER A 289 -13.45 1.86 -17.18
CA SER A 289 -12.36 1.85 -18.16
C SER A 289 -10.97 1.76 -17.50
N LEU A 290 -10.89 2.04 -16.20
CA LEU A 290 -9.63 1.99 -15.45
C LEU A 290 -9.23 0.56 -15.10
N THR A 291 -7.95 0.28 -15.26
CA THR A 291 -7.30 -0.93 -14.74
C THR A 291 -7.21 -0.90 -13.21
N ASN A 292 -6.99 -2.05 -12.57
CA ASN A 292 -6.78 -2.11 -11.12
C ASN A 292 -5.62 -1.23 -10.66
N GLU A 293 -4.56 -1.11 -11.47
CA GLU A 293 -3.40 -0.26 -11.17
C GLU A 293 -3.76 1.23 -11.21
N GLU A 294 -4.56 1.65 -12.18
CA GLU A 294 -5.05 3.03 -12.28
C GLU A 294 -6.07 3.38 -11.18
N LYS A 295 -6.71 2.39 -10.56
CA LYS A 295 -7.62 2.57 -9.42
C LYS A 295 -6.88 2.79 -8.10
N ILE A 296 -5.61 2.34 -7.96
CA ILE A 296 -4.84 2.43 -6.70
C ILE A 296 -4.80 3.87 -6.13
N PRO A 297 -4.43 4.92 -6.88
CA PRO A 297 -4.34 6.27 -6.31
C PRO A 297 -5.66 6.76 -5.71
N TYR A 298 -6.79 6.39 -6.30
CA TYR A 298 -8.12 6.72 -5.78
C TYR A 298 -8.43 5.93 -4.51
N ILE A 299 -8.18 4.62 -4.51
CA ILE A 299 -8.36 3.77 -3.32
C ILE A 299 -7.54 4.34 -2.15
N LEU A 300 -6.29 4.70 -2.37
CA LEU A 300 -5.40 5.28 -1.35
C LEU A 300 -5.93 6.59 -0.76
N LYS A 301 -6.48 7.47 -1.60
CA LYS A 301 -7.15 8.69 -1.12
C LYS A 301 -8.42 8.36 -0.33
N MET A 302 -9.23 7.42 -0.82
CA MET A 302 -10.49 7.03 -0.20
C MET A 302 -10.31 6.34 1.15
N VAL A 303 -9.33 5.46 1.30
CA VAL A 303 -9.03 4.86 2.63
C VAL A 303 -8.32 5.86 3.54
N GLY A 304 -7.74 6.93 2.98
CA GLY A 304 -6.94 7.89 3.73
C GLY A 304 -5.58 7.30 4.09
N ALA A 305 -4.75 7.00 3.09
CA ALA A 305 -3.43 6.37 3.24
C ALA A 305 -2.50 7.07 4.26
N GLU A 306 -2.71 8.35 4.54
CA GLU A 306 -1.95 9.10 5.56
C GLU A 306 -2.50 8.88 6.98
N THR A 307 -3.79 8.56 7.11
CA THR A 307 -4.52 8.43 8.38
C THR A 307 -4.77 7.00 8.85
N ILE A 308 -4.74 6.02 7.93
CA ILE A 308 -4.95 4.60 8.26
C ILE A 308 -3.90 4.07 9.26
N SER A 309 -4.26 2.98 9.94
CA SER A 309 -3.38 2.32 10.89
C SER A 309 -2.08 1.82 10.23
N THR A 310 -0.99 1.84 11.00
CA THR A 310 0.31 1.29 10.59
C THR A 310 0.19 -0.15 10.12
N ARG A 311 -0.64 -0.96 10.80
CA ARG A 311 -0.89 -2.36 10.41
C ARG A 311 -1.64 -2.46 9.10
N LEU A 312 -2.59 -1.57 8.82
CA LEU A 312 -3.26 -1.55 7.52
C LEU A 312 -2.28 -1.16 6.40
N LYS A 313 -1.42 -0.16 6.60
CA LYS A 313 -0.34 0.18 5.66
C LYS A 313 0.56 -1.02 5.37
N ALA A 314 0.99 -1.73 6.42
CA ALA A 314 1.77 -2.95 6.27
C ALA A 314 1.04 -4.02 5.45
N SER A 315 -0.24 -4.24 5.77
CA SER A 315 -1.09 -5.21 5.08
C SER A 315 -1.25 -4.89 3.60
N MET A 316 -1.35 -3.62 3.21
CA MET A 316 -1.41 -3.19 1.80
C MET A 316 -0.23 -3.68 0.98
N MET A 317 0.96 -3.74 1.57
CA MET A 317 2.17 -4.23 0.89
C MET A 317 2.25 -5.76 0.86
N GLU A 318 1.43 -6.45 1.66
CA GLU A 318 1.42 -7.90 1.81
C GLU A 318 0.22 -8.59 1.13
N VAL A 319 -0.76 -7.82 0.64
CA VAL A 319 -1.87 -8.32 -0.20
C VAL A 319 -1.32 -8.95 -1.48
N GLU A 320 -1.86 -10.13 -1.81
CA GLU A 320 -1.38 -11.03 -2.87
C GLU A 320 0.07 -11.53 -2.68
N GLN A 321 0.68 -11.29 -1.52
CA GLN A 321 2.00 -11.81 -1.16
C GLN A 321 1.90 -12.87 -0.05
N SER A 322 1.46 -12.46 1.13
CA SER A 322 1.28 -13.33 2.30
C SER A 322 -0.17 -13.37 2.80
N ILE A 323 -1.01 -12.40 2.39
CA ILE A 323 -2.45 -12.36 2.67
C ILE A 323 -3.25 -12.16 1.38
N ASN A 324 -4.49 -12.65 1.34
CA ASN A 324 -5.32 -12.57 0.13
C ASN A 324 -6.06 -11.23 -0.04
N THR A 325 -6.42 -10.57 1.06
CA THR A 325 -7.25 -9.35 1.05
C THR A 325 -7.05 -8.55 2.34
N TRP A 326 -7.70 -7.38 2.40
CA TRP A 326 -7.70 -6.45 3.51
C TRP A 326 -8.10 -7.13 4.84
N PRO A 327 -7.28 -7.01 5.90
CA PRO A 327 -7.65 -7.57 7.19
C PRO A 327 -8.74 -6.74 7.87
N GLN A 328 -9.68 -7.42 8.51
CA GLN A 328 -10.76 -6.80 9.30
C GLN A 328 -10.94 -7.59 10.59
N LEU A 329 -11.01 -6.88 11.72
CA LEU A 329 -11.26 -7.46 13.04
C LEU A 329 -12.75 -7.39 13.41
N ALA A 330 -13.28 -8.43 14.05
CA ALA A 330 -14.67 -8.44 14.54
C ALA A 330 -14.99 -7.27 15.46
N SER A 331 -14.06 -6.87 16.35
CA SER A 331 -14.25 -5.71 17.24
C SER A 331 -14.50 -4.42 16.45
N SER A 332 -13.73 -4.19 15.38
CA SER A 332 -13.90 -3.03 14.52
C SER A 332 -15.19 -3.09 13.71
N VAL A 333 -15.58 -4.28 13.23
CA VAL A 333 -16.85 -4.48 12.52
C VAL A 333 -18.06 -4.20 13.42
N VAL A 334 -18.02 -4.68 14.67
CA VAL A 334 -19.09 -4.45 15.64
C VAL A 334 -19.14 -2.99 16.07
N LEU A 335 -17.99 -2.34 16.28
CA LEU A 335 -17.93 -0.88 16.51
C LEU A 335 -18.56 -0.11 15.34
N GLY A 336 -18.20 -0.46 14.10
CA GLY A 336 -18.78 0.12 12.89
C GLY A 336 -20.30 -0.06 12.82
N GLY A 337 -20.80 -1.24 13.21
CA GLY A 337 -22.22 -1.53 13.40
C GLY A 337 -22.93 -0.55 14.32
N ALA A 338 -22.32 -0.27 15.49
CA ALA A 338 -22.84 0.68 16.47
C ALA A 338 -22.80 2.13 15.97
N LEU A 339 -21.67 2.59 15.44
CA LEU A 339 -21.49 3.96 14.95
C LEU A 339 -22.45 4.28 13.81
N THR A 340 -22.54 3.39 12.83
CA THR A 340 -23.39 3.57 11.65
C THR A 340 -24.86 3.62 12.05
N THR A 341 -25.32 2.70 12.92
CA THR A 341 -26.72 2.67 13.36
C THR A 341 -27.12 3.92 14.12
N ASP A 342 -26.27 4.38 15.07
CA ASP A 342 -26.52 5.62 15.82
C ASP A 342 -26.69 6.83 14.89
N VAL A 343 -25.78 6.98 13.93
CA VAL A 343 -25.78 8.11 12.99
C VAL A 343 -26.96 8.02 12.05
N CYS A 344 -27.30 6.83 11.55
CA CYS A 344 -28.49 6.63 10.72
C CYS A 344 -29.77 7.04 11.46
N ARG A 345 -29.93 6.60 12.72
CA ARG A 345 -31.06 7.00 13.56
C ARG A 345 -31.13 8.50 13.75
N ARG A 346 -30.02 9.15 14.08
CA ARG A 346 -29.98 10.62 14.25
C ARG A 346 -30.24 11.37 12.96
N ILE A 347 -29.79 10.89 11.80
CA ILE A 347 -30.13 11.48 10.50
C ILE A 347 -31.64 11.39 10.26
N LEU A 348 -32.22 10.20 10.43
CA LEU A 348 -33.65 9.99 10.18
C LEU A 348 -34.52 10.84 11.11
N LEU A 349 -34.12 11.00 12.37
CA LEU A 349 -34.81 11.82 13.38
C LEU A 349 -34.49 13.32 13.30
N ASP A 350 -33.73 13.77 12.30
CA ASP A 350 -33.33 15.17 12.14
C ASP A 350 -32.53 15.72 13.35
N GLN A 351 -31.68 14.88 13.95
CA GLN A 351 -30.82 15.16 15.11
C GLN A 351 -29.33 15.27 14.76
N TYR A 352 -28.99 15.19 13.48
CA TYR A 352 -27.63 15.32 12.96
C TYR A 352 -27.71 15.94 11.57
N HIS A 353 -26.79 16.84 11.21
CA HIS A 353 -26.90 17.71 10.03
C HIS A 353 -25.62 17.84 9.21
N ASP A 354 -24.50 17.28 9.68
CA ASP A 354 -23.20 17.48 9.05
C ASP A 354 -22.84 16.35 8.08
N SER A 355 -22.02 16.69 7.09
CA SER A 355 -21.27 15.71 6.28
C SER A 355 -19.79 15.75 6.65
N GLY A 356 -19.13 14.60 6.68
CA GLY A 356 -17.70 14.54 6.97
C GLY A 356 -17.18 13.13 7.26
N ARG A 357 -15.88 13.08 7.56
CA ARG A 357 -15.20 11.90 8.06
C ARG A 357 -14.86 12.05 9.53
N TYR A 358 -15.17 11.01 10.28
CA TYR A 358 -15.02 10.95 11.73
C TYR A 358 -14.25 9.69 12.10
N TYR A 359 -13.50 9.73 13.19
CA TYR A 359 -12.72 8.60 13.68
C TYR A 359 -13.06 8.33 15.13
N VAL A 360 -13.39 7.08 15.45
CA VAL A 360 -13.47 6.57 16.82
C VAL A 360 -12.38 5.53 16.98
N ASP A 361 -11.14 6.03 17.00
CA ASP A 361 -9.95 5.19 17.09
C ASP A 361 -9.78 4.67 18.52
N LEU A 362 -10.18 3.42 18.76
CA LEU A 362 -10.07 2.80 20.07
C LEU A 362 -8.62 2.68 20.55
N GLU A 363 -7.66 2.54 19.63
CA GLU A 363 -6.24 2.49 20.01
C GLU A 363 -5.76 3.85 20.48
N ASP A 364 -6.23 4.94 19.87
CA ASP A 364 -5.90 6.31 20.33
C ASP A 364 -6.63 6.69 21.63
N LEU A 365 -7.92 6.35 21.74
CA LEU A 365 -8.77 6.64 22.89
C LEU A 365 -8.36 5.85 24.14
N VAL A 366 -7.83 4.63 23.96
CA VAL A 366 -7.44 3.70 25.04
C VAL A 366 -5.97 3.29 24.88
N LYS A 367 -5.06 4.27 24.74
CA LYS A 367 -3.61 4.05 24.69
C LYS A 367 -2.92 4.13 26.05
N ASP A 368 -1.75 3.49 26.11
CA ASP A 368 -0.78 3.74 27.17
C ASP A 368 -0.31 5.20 27.13
N LYS A 369 -0.10 5.79 28.30
CA LYS A 369 0.35 7.20 28.44
C LYS A 369 1.81 7.44 28.03
N LYS A 370 2.56 6.40 27.69
CA LYS A 370 3.96 6.55 27.30
C LYS A 370 4.05 7.00 25.85
N THR A 371 4.78 8.08 25.65
CA THR A 371 5.11 8.62 24.34
C THR A 371 6.42 7.96 23.92
N GLU A 372 6.38 7.14 22.88
CA GLU A 372 7.61 6.85 22.13
C GLU A 372 8.05 8.16 21.48
N THR A 373 9.29 8.57 21.77
CA THR A 373 9.95 9.59 20.97
C THR A 373 10.54 8.90 19.76
N ASP A 374 9.96 9.16 18.58
CA ASP A 374 10.56 8.78 17.29
C ASP A 374 11.86 9.60 17.11
N SER A 375 12.95 9.16 17.75
CA SER A 375 14.27 9.76 17.57
C SER A 375 15.05 8.96 16.53
N ILE A 376 15.58 9.65 15.54
CA ILE A 376 16.51 9.06 14.56
C ILE A 376 17.73 8.53 15.35
N PRO A 377 18.13 7.25 15.14
CA PRO A 377 19.31 6.69 15.81
C PRO A 377 20.55 7.57 15.59
N SER A 378 21.37 7.79 16.61
CA SER A 378 22.59 8.60 16.46
C SER A 378 23.57 8.03 15.44
N SER A 379 23.55 6.72 15.23
CA SER A 379 24.33 6.04 14.19
C SER A 379 23.90 6.41 12.77
N TYR A 380 22.77 7.11 12.61
CA TYR A 380 22.30 7.52 11.30
C TYR A 380 22.81 8.90 10.90
N ILE A 381 23.37 9.65 11.85
CA ILE A 381 23.91 10.98 11.65
C ILE A 381 25.31 10.84 11.07
N GLY A 382 25.46 11.28 9.82
CA GLY A 382 26.75 11.27 9.14
C GLY A 382 27.73 12.31 9.70
N PRO A 383 28.99 12.27 9.24
CA PRO A 383 29.98 13.29 9.61
C PRO A 383 29.55 14.68 9.13
N ALA A 384 30.16 15.70 9.72
CA ALA A 384 29.97 17.08 9.27
C ALA A 384 30.49 17.25 7.83
N GLU A 385 29.83 18.14 7.09
CA GLU A 385 30.24 18.49 5.73
C GLU A 385 31.67 19.02 5.71
N LEU A 386 32.46 18.57 4.73
CA LEU A 386 33.85 19.00 4.58
C LEU A 386 33.94 20.50 4.26
N THR A 387 34.58 21.27 5.13
CA THR A 387 34.66 22.73 5.00
C THR A 387 35.73 23.16 4.00
N ARG A 388 35.55 24.35 3.42
CA ARG A 388 36.54 24.96 2.54
C ARG A 388 37.89 25.14 3.24
N GLU A 389 37.87 25.54 4.50
CA GLU A 389 39.07 25.76 5.31
C GLU A 389 39.85 24.45 5.51
N GLU A 390 39.17 23.35 5.86
CA GLU A 390 39.80 22.03 6.00
C GLU A 390 40.45 21.55 4.70
N MET A 391 39.75 21.73 3.56
CA MET A 391 40.30 21.36 2.26
C MET A 391 41.56 22.18 1.92
N ILE A 392 41.53 23.49 2.15
CA ILE A 392 42.69 24.39 1.91
C ILE A 392 43.87 24.00 2.79
N GLN A 393 43.65 23.71 4.07
CA GLN A 393 44.73 23.29 4.96
C GLN A 393 45.33 21.95 4.56
N THR A 394 44.49 21.02 4.10
CA THR A 394 44.93 19.70 3.62
C THR A 394 45.88 19.84 2.43
N VAL A 395 45.55 20.65 1.42
CA VAL A 395 46.41 20.81 0.23
C VAL A 395 47.67 21.64 0.49
N LYS A 396 47.67 22.55 1.49
CA LYS A 396 48.86 23.32 1.86
C LYS A 396 50.00 22.42 2.33
N GLY A 397 49.67 21.38 3.08
CA GLY A 397 50.62 20.39 3.59
C GLY A 397 51.10 19.36 2.55
N PHE A 398 50.57 19.39 1.31
CA PHE A 398 50.89 18.39 0.29
C PHE A 398 52.32 18.56 -0.27
N SER A 399 53.10 17.47 -0.29
CA SER A 399 54.50 17.44 -0.73
C SER A 399 54.77 16.47 -1.90
N GLY A 400 53.72 15.94 -2.55
CA GLY A 400 53.85 15.01 -3.69
C GLY A 400 54.31 15.67 -5.00
N LYS A 401 54.28 14.93 -6.10
CA LYS A 401 54.66 15.41 -7.45
C LYS A 401 53.85 16.66 -7.82
N THR A 402 54.50 17.80 -8.04
CA THR A 402 53.82 19.08 -8.32
C THR A 402 53.97 19.58 -9.75
N THR A 403 54.69 18.87 -10.62
CA THR A 403 54.91 19.32 -12.00
C THR A 403 53.62 19.17 -12.82
N SER A 404 52.79 20.21 -12.82
CA SER A 404 51.58 20.36 -13.63
C SER A 404 51.73 21.58 -14.52
N VAL A 405 51.23 21.50 -15.76
CA VAL A 405 50.99 22.71 -16.56
C VAL A 405 49.86 23.51 -15.90
N GLU A 406 50.00 24.83 -15.89
CA GLU A 406 48.95 25.73 -15.40
C GLU A 406 47.76 25.72 -16.35
N VAL A 407 46.57 25.45 -15.80
CA VAL A 407 45.31 25.42 -16.53
C VAL A 407 44.53 26.69 -16.18
N PRO A 408 44.16 27.53 -17.16
CA PRO A 408 43.39 28.75 -16.92
C PRO A 408 42.10 28.46 -16.14
N GLN A 409 41.71 29.38 -15.25
CA GLN A 409 40.53 29.21 -14.38
C GLN A 409 39.26 28.83 -15.15
N SER A 410 39.02 29.44 -16.31
CA SER A 410 37.87 29.11 -17.16
C SER A 410 37.90 27.65 -17.64
N ILE A 411 39.06 27.16 -18.07
CA ILE A 411 39.26 25.81 -18.60
C ILE A 411 39.14 24.77 -17.48
N ILE A 412 39.80 24.98 -16.33
CA ILE A 412 39.69 24.03 -15.21
C ILE A 412 38.26 23.99 -14.66
N THR A 413 37.54 25.11 -14.69
CA THR A 413 36.11 25.14 -14.30
C THR A 413 35.28 24.27 -15.24
N GLU A 414 35.53 24.29 -16.56
CA GLU A 414 34.84 23.40 -17.50
C GLU A 414 35.17 21.92 -17.29
N ILE A 415 36.43 21.61 -16.99
CA ILE A 415 36.89 20.25 -16.66
C ILE A 415 36.18 19.74 -15.40
N VAL A 416 36.11 20.56 -14.34
CA VAL A 416 35.41 20.20 -13.10
C VAL A 416 33.91 20.06 -13.32
N LYS A 417 33.29 20.94 -14.11
CA LYS A 417 31.86 20.81 -14.50
C LYS A 417 31.59 19.47 -15.19
N ALA A 418 32.48 19.01 -16.07
CA ALA A 418 32.38 17.67 -16.66
C ALA A 418 32.51 16.57 -15.61
N GLY A 419 33.46 16.69 -14.67
CA GLY A 419 33.58 15.78 -13.51
C GLY A 419 32.27 15.66 -12.72
N ILE A 420 31.62 16.78 -12.41
CA ILE A 420 30.34 16.83 -11.66
C ILE A 420 29.20 16.06 -12.37
N MET A 421 29.27 15.89 -13.70
CA MET A 421 28.24 15.13 -14.45
C MET A 421 28.28 13.62 -14.21
N ALA A 422 29.30 13.12 -13.51
CA ALA A 422 29.43 11.72 -13.14
C ALA A 422 28.20 11.20 -12.37
N PRO A 423 27.90 9.90 -12.47
CA PRO A 423 26.89 9.24 -11.65
C PRO A 423 27.40 8.99 -10.22
N SER A 424 26.47 8.92 -9.27
CA SER A 424 26.75 8.48 -7.90
C SER A 424 25.52 7.77 -7.30
N GLY A 425 25.74 6.93 -6.28
CA GLY A 425 24.64 6.34 -5.49
C GLY A 425 23.69 7.42 -4.97
N GLY A 426 22.38 7.22 -5.13
CA GLY A 426 21.35 8.19 -4.74
C GLY A 426 21.48 9.59 -5.38
N ASN A 427 22.33 9.77 -6.40
CA ASN A 427 22.74 11.10 -6.89
C ASN A 427 23.32 12.01 -5.77
N ALA A 428 23.98 11.41 -4.76
CA ALA A 428 24.62 12.07 -3.63
C ALA A 428 25.76 13.05 -4.01
N GLN A 429 26.43 12.83 -5.13
CA GLN A 429 27.52 13.66 -5.64
C GLN A 429 28.64 13.90 -4.60
N PRO A 430 29.23 12.87 -3.94
CA PRO A 430 30.01 13.03 -2.71
C PRO A 430 31.46 13.52 -2.95
N TRP A 431 31.64 14.46 -3.87
CA TRP A 431 32.94 14.99 -4.27
C TRP A 431 33.05 16.50 -4.05
N LYS A 432 34.27 16.93 -3.71
CA LYS A 432 34.69 18.34 -3.73
C LYS A 432 36.06 18.48 -4.39
N PHE A 433 36.38 19.67 -4.85
CA PHE A 433 37.52 19.94 -5.72
C PHE A 433 38.32 21.15 -5.24
N ILE A 434 39.65 21.05 -5.23
CA ILE A 434 40.55 22.20 -5.13
C ILE A 434 41.52 22.18 -6.30
N TYR A 435 41.68 23.31 -6.99
CA TYR A 435 42.77 23.53 -7.92
C TYR A 435 43.75 24.58 -7.40
N ASN A 436 45.05 24.32 -7.51
CA ASN A 436 46.13 25.26 -7.22
C ASN A 436 47.34 25.01 -8.14
N ASP A 437 48.48 25.63 -7.82
CA ASP A 437 49.77 25.48 -8.51
C ASP A 437 50.30 24.03 -8.58
N LYS A 438 49.79 23.13 -7.74
CA LYS A 438 50.17 21.71 -7.69
C LYS A 438 49.23 20.81 -8.48
N GLY A 439 48.13 21.32 -9.04
CA GLY A 439 47.14 20.55 -9.80
C GLY A 439 45.75 20.51 -9.16
N LEU A 440 44.92 19.54 -9.59
CA LEU A 440 43.55 19.37 -9.12
C LEU A 440 43.47 18.24 -8.07
N PHE A 441 42.90 18.53 -6.92
CA PHE A 441 42.62 17.59 -5.84
C PHE A 441 41.13 17.29 -5.80
N ILE A 442 40.78 16.00 -5.71
CA ILE A 442 39.42 15.50 -5.54
C ILE A 442 39.28 14.93 -4.13
N PHE A 443 38.35 15.48 -3.39
CA PHE A 443 38.00 15.09 -2.04
C PHE A 443 36.73 14.23 -2.03
N HIS A 444 36.67 13.25 -1.13
CA HIS A 444 35.43 12.59 -0.73
C HIS A 444 34.82 13.35 0.44
N ASP A 445 33.59 13.84 0.26
CA ASP A 445 32.79 14.42 1.33
C ASP A 445 31.72 13.39 1.78
N GLU A 446 32.08 12.61 2.80
CA GLU A 446 31.27 11.53 3.36
C GLU A 446 29.88 12.00 3.84
N HIS A 447 29.72 13.28 4.16
CA HIS A 447 28.45 13.86 4.58
C HIS A 447 27.32 13.53 3.60
N PHE A 448 27.62 13.52 2.29
CA PHE A 448 26.62 13.29 1.25
C PHE A 448 26.35 11.81 0.96
N SER A 449 27.28 10.91 1.25
CA SER A 449 27.17 9.48 0.89
C SER A 449 26.98 8.54 2.08
N TYR A 450 26.98 9.05 3.31
CA TYR A 450 26.82 8.26 4.52
C TYR A 450 25.50 7.45 4.48
N SER A 451 25.58 6.16 4.18
CA SER A 451 24.42 5.31 3.91
C SER A 451 24.74 3.82 4.10
N LEU A 452 23.70 2.98 4.13
CA LEU A 452 23.84 1.53 4.20
C LEU A 452 24.69 0.96 3.05
N LEU A 453 24.44 1.45 1.83
CA LEU A 453 25.05 0.95 0.60
C LEU A 453 26.42 1.55 0.31
N ASP A 454 26.78 2.71 0.87
CA ASP A 454 28.15 3.22 0.77
C ASP A 454 29.06 2.63 1.85
N PHE A 455 29.03 1.30 1.99
CA PHE A 455 29.89 0.58 2.93
C PHE A 455 31.36 0.81 2.59
N ASN A 456 32.19 1.20 3.56
CA ASN A 456 33.61 1.53 3.39
C ASN A 456 33.88 2.45 2.19
N HIS A 457 32.98 3.40 1.92
CA HIS A 457 33.10 4.38 0.84
C HIS A 457 33.14 3.77 -0.57
N LEU A 458 32.85 2.47 -0.73
CA LEU A 458 33.05 1.75 -1.98
C LEU A 458 32.18 2.31 -3.12
N GLY A 459 30.93 2.70 -2.81
CA GLY A 459 30.04 3.32 -3.78
C GLY A 459 30.55 4.71 -4.19
N SER A 460 31.06 5.47 -3.23
CA SER A 460 31.69 6.77 -3.46
C SER A 460 32.98 6.66 -4.27
N TYR A 461 33.80 5.64 -4.06
CA TYR A 461 35.01 5.39 -4.85
C TYR A 461 34.69 5.04 -6.30
N VAL A 462 33.65 4.24 -6.56
CA VAL A 462 33.15 4.02 -7.94
C VAL A 462 32.72 5.35 -8.56
N ALA A 463 32.02 6.19 -7.80
CA ALA A 463 31.52 7.48 -8.27
C ALA A 463 32.66 8.48 -8.55
N ILE A 464 33.68 8.55 -7.68
CA ILE A 464 34.88 9.39 -7.87
C ILE A 464 35.73 8.85 -9.03
N GLY A 465 35.79 7.54 -9.23
CA GLY A 465 36.36 6.94 -10.44
C GLY A 465 35.70 7.50 -11.70
N ALA A 466 34.37 7.54 -11.73
CA ALA A 466 33.63 8.15 -12.84
C ALA A 466 33.94 9.65 -13.03
N VAL A 467 34.09 10.41 -11.93
CA VAL A 467 34.53 11.81 -11.97
C VAL A 467 35.89 11.94 -12.67
N VAL A 468 36.86 11.10 -12.29
CA VAL A 468 38.21 11.11 -12.90
C VAL A 468 38.13 10.80 -14.39
N GLU A 469 37.27 9.87 -14.82
CA GLU A 469 37.12 9.57 -16.24
C GLU A 469 36.49 10.71 -17.03
N ASN A 470 35.47 11.38 -16.49
CA ASN A 470 34.91 12.58 -17.13
C ASN A 470 35.93 13.71 -17.22
N ILE A 471 36.74 13.90 -16.18
CA ILE A 471 37.86 14.87 -16.19
C ILE A 471 38.88 14.50 -17.28
N ASN A 472 39.27 13.23 -17.38
CA ASN A 472 40.20 12.73 -18.40
C ASN A 472 39.69 13.03 -19.82
N ILE A 473 38.43 12.67 -20.10
CA ILE A 473 37.79 12.88 -21.40
C ILE A 473 37.72 14.38 -21.73
N LYS A 474 37.24 15.20 -20.79
CA LYS A 474 37.09 16.64 -21.01
C LYS A 474 38.44 17.34 -21.16
N ALA A 475 39.41 17.05 -20.29
CA ALA A 475 40.76 17.59 -20.37
C ALA A 475 41.41 17.24 -21.72
N SER A 476 41.28 16.00 -22.17
CA SER A 476 41.83 15.57 -23.46
C SER A 476 41.19 16.30 -24.64
N SER A 477 39.87 16.56 -24.62
CA SER A 477 39.21 17.35 -25.65
C SER A 477 39.72 18.81 -25.75
N LEU A 478 40.30 19.32 -24.67
CA LEU A 478 40.84 20.67 -24.55
C LEU A 478 42.36 20.74 -24.74
N GLY A 479 43.01 19.63 -25.11
CA GLY A 479 44.46 19.58 -25.37
C GLY A 479 45.33 19.29 -24.14
N PHE A 480 44.75 18.68 -23.11
CA PHE A 480 45.47 18.30 -21.89
C PHE A 480 45.42 16.78 -21.65
N GLY A 481 46.55 16.18 -21.28
CA GLY A 481 46.62 14.87 -20.64
C GLY A 481 46.60 15.00 -19.12
N ILE A 482 46.27 13.92 -18.42
CA ILE A 482 46.30 13.87 -16.96
C ILE A 482 47.16 12.70 -16.46
N ASP A 483 47.93 12.92 -15.39
CA ASP A 483 48.42 11.84 -14.54
C ASP A 483 47.65 11.88 -13.22
N VAL A 484 47.22 10.72 -12.73
CA VAL A 484 46.40 10.61 -11.51
C VAL A 484 47.17 9.84 -10.44
N ALA A 485 47.33 10.45 -9.27
CA ALA A 485 47.77 9.79 -8.05
C ALA A 485 46.55 9.57 -7.13
N TYR A 486 46.26 8.31 -6.81
CA TYR A 486 45.18 7.95 -5.89
C TYR A 486 45.69 7.85 -4.47
N PHE A 487 44.86 8.27 -3.51
CA PHE A 487 45.21 8.37 -2.09
C PHE A 487 46.58 9.02 -1.87
N PRO A 488 46.81 10.23 -2.44
CA PRO A 488 48.14 10.84 -2.50
C PRO A 488 48.66 11.32 -1.13
N ILE A 489 47.83 11.28 -0.09
CA ILE A 489 48.16 11.67 1.28
C ILE A 489 47.85 10.49 2.21
N GLU A 490 48.86 9.72 2.61
CA GLU A 490 48.67 8.53 3.47
C GLU A 490 47.98 8.84 4.79
N SER A 491 48.20 10.03 5.36
CA SER A 491 47.60 10.47 6.62
C SER A 491 46.18 11.05 6.48
N ASN A 492 45.67 11.22 5.26
CA ASN A 492 44.37 11.82 5.00
C ASN A 492 43.71 11.18 3.77
N ASN A 493 42.88 10.18 4.03
CA ASN A 493 42.10 9.46 3.02
C ASN A 493 40.96 10.29 2.41
N LYS A 494 40.65 11.49 2.94
CA LYS A 494 39.64 12.38 2.33
C LYS A 494 40.08 12.88 0.96
N VAL A 495 41.39 12.99 0.69
CA VAL A 495 41.90 13.28 -0.66
C VAL A 495 42.01 11.97 -1.41
N VAL A 496 41.08 11.72 -2.33
CA VAL A 496 40.97 10.44 -3.04
C VAL A 496 41.81 10.43 -4.31
N ALA A 497 41.89 11.57 -5.00
CA ALA A 497 42.71 11.69 -6.21
C ALA A 497 43.39 13.05 -6.30
N HIS A 498 44.62 13.06 -6.80
CA HIS A 498 45.37 14.24 -7.20
C HIS A 498 45.77 14.11 -8.67
N ILE A 499 45.45 15.13 -9.45
CA ILE A 499 45.58 15.15 -10.91
C ILE A 499 46.56 16.27 -11.28
N VAL A 500 47.61 15.90 -11.99
CA VAL A 500 48.51 16.85 -12.67
C VAL A 500 48.24 16.85 -14.16
N PHE A 501 48.30 18.03 -14.78
CA PHE A 501 48.02 18.22 -16.20
C PHE A 501 49.30 18.32 -17.00
N ASN A 502 49.30 17.73 -18.19
CA ASN A 502 50.35 17.85 -19.19
C ASN A 502 49.74 18.26 -20.55
N MET A 503 50.55 18.83 -21.45
CA MET A 503 50.08 19.11 -22.81
C MET A 503 49.98 17.80 -23.59
N ALA A 504 48.83 17.56 -24.21
CA ALA A 504 48.62 16.37 -25.04
C ALA A 504 47.72 16.72 -26.24
N GLU A 505 47.95 16.09 -27.39
CA GLU A 505 47.05 16.26 -28.53
C GLU A 505 45.71 15.58 -28.27
N ALA A 506 44.61 16.29 -28.55
CA ALA A 506 43.27 15.74 -28.48
C ALA A 506 43.11 14.65 -29.55
N THR A 507 42.81 13.42 -29.13
CA THR A 507 42.50 12.34 -30.09
C THR A 507 41.05 12.46 -30.60
N ALA A 508 40.80 12.05 -31.83
CA ALA A 508 39.44 12.01 -32.39
C ALA A 508 38.47 11.16 -31.54
N ALA A 509 38.98 10.10 -30.90
CA ALA A 509 38.21 9.27 -29.98
C ALA A 509 37.76 10.05 -28.74
N ASN A 510 38.67 10.79 -28.09
CA ASN A 510 38.34 11.57 -26.90
C ASN A 510 37.39 12.75 -27.21
N GLN A 511 37.50 13.35 -28.39
CA GLN A 511 36.55 14.35 -28.87
C GLN A 511 35.14 13.78 -29.11
N PHE A 512 35.03 12.52 -29.54
CA PHE A 512 33.75 11.86 -29.70
C PHE A 512 33.09 11.55 -28.35
N LEU A 513 33.88 11.06 -27.39
CA LEU A 513 33.40 10.68 -26.06
C LEU A 513 32.96 11.86 -25.20
N GLU A 514 33.58 13.03 -25.37
CA GLU A 514 33.23 14.24 -24.62
C GLU A 514 31.75 14.61 -24.78
N LYS A 515 31.19 14.42 -25.98
CA LYS A 515 29.76 14.61 -26.25
C LYS A 515 28.88 13.72 -25.37
N GLY A 516 29.37 12.52 -25.06
CA GLY A 516 28.64 11.54 -24.26
C GLY A 516 28.54 11.91 -22.78
N ILE A 517 29.42 12.76 -22.24
CA ILE A 517 29.31 13.25 -20.85
C ILE A 517 27.96 13.96 -20.63
N ALA A 518 27.54 14.79 -21.59
CA ALA A 518 26.26 15.50 -21.52
C ALA A 518 25.06 14.58 -21.79
N ILE A 519 25.24 13.51 -22.54
CA ILE A 519 24.16 12.57 -22.91
C ILE A 519 23.96 11.51 -21.82
N ARG A 520 25.02 11.17 -21.08
CA ARG A 520 25.03 10.08 -20.10
C ARG A 520 23.93 10.24 -19.05
N VAL A 521 23.11 9.21 -18.91
CA VAL A 521 21.94 9.24 -18.02
C VAL A 521 21.54 7.85 -17.54
N THR A 522 20.99 7.78 -16.32
CA THR A 522 20.29 6.59 -15.83
C THR A 522 18.88 6.57 -16.39
N ASN A 523 18.53 5.53 -17.15
CA ASN A 523 17.17 5.38 -17.65
C ASN A 523 16.49 4.18 -16.95
N ARG A 524 15.44 4.47 -16.17
CA ARG A 524 14.65 3.46 -15.44
C ARG A 524 13.33 3.09 -16.11
N ASP A 525 13.01 3.74 -17.22
CA ASP A 525 11.79 3.44 -17.97
C ASP A 525 11.82 2.00 -18.49
N LEU A 526 10.64 1.40 -18.55
CA LEU A 526 10.43 0.03 -19.03
C LEU A 526 10.05 0.05 -20.50
N PHE A 527 10.78 -0.71 -21.30
CA PHE A 527 10.54 -0.86 -22.74
C PHE A 527 10.42 -2.33 -23.11
N ALA A 528 9.87 -2.62 -24.29
CA ALA A 528 9.85 -3.97 -24.80
C ALA A 528 11.28 -4.51 -24.96
N LYS A 529 11.51 -5.73 -24.46
CA LYS A 529 12.82 -6.40 -24.56
C LYS A 529 13.24 -6.50 -26.02
N GLN A 530 14.43 -6.00 -26.33
CA GLN A 530 15.08 -6.15 -27.64
C GLN A 530 16.52 -6.60 -27.45
N PRO A 531 17.02 -7.60 -28.21
CA PRO A 531 18.42 -7.97 -28.16
C PRO A 531 19.31 -6.82 -28.65
N LEU A 532 20.50 -6.68 -28.08
CA LEU A 532 21.52 -5.76 -28.58
C LEU A 532 22.45 -6.49 -29.55
N PRO A 533 23.00 -5.82 -30.57
CA PRO A 533 23.93 -6.44 -31.50
C PRO A 533 25.20 -6.91 -30.78
N LYS A 534 25.75 -8.06 -31.19
CA LYS A 534 26.99 -8.60 -30.62
C LYS A 534 28.16 -7.61 -30.74
N ASP A 535 28.26 -6.91 -31.86
CA ASP A 535 29.30 -5.90 -32.11
C ASP A 535 29.28 -4.77 -31.06
N PHE A 536 28.10 -4.44 -30.50
CA PHE A 536 28.00 -3.48 -29.40
C PHE A 536 28.66 -4.04 -28.13
N TYR A 537 28.39 -5.30 -27.77
CA TYR A 537 29.04 -5.94 -26.62
C TYR A 537 30.55 -6.04 -26.79
N ASP A 538 31.02 -6.39 -27.98
CA ASP A 538 32.44 -6.48 -28.29
C ASP A 538 33.12 -5.09 -28.23
N SER A 539 32.42 -4.02 -28.64
CA SER A 539 32.88 -2.64 -28.51
C SER A 539 33.11 -2.23 -27.05
N ILE A 540 32.10 -2.36 -26.20
CA ILE A 540 32.22 -1.94 -24.78
C ILE A 540 33.21 -2.81 -24.00
N LYS A 541 33.33 -4.11 -24.35
CA LYS A 541 34.38 -4.99 -23.80
C LYS A 541 35.76 -4.56 -24.27
N GLY A 542 35.89 -4.10 -25.52
CA GLY A 542 37.14 -3.56 -26.07
C GLY A 542 37.57 -2.27 -25.37
N ALA A 543 36.62 -1.36 -25.12
CA ALA A 543 36.87 -0.07 -24.50
C ALA A 543 37.52 -0.19 -23.11
N VAL A 544 37.09 -1.18 -22.31
CA VAL A 544 37.61 -1.35 -20.94
C VAL A 544 38.95 -2.08 -20.85
N LYS A 545 39.46 -2.69 -21.93
CA LYS A 545 40.78 -3.36 -21.92
C LYS A 545 41.95 -2.40 -21.67
N THR A 546 41.71 -1.11 -21.84
CA THR A 546 42.70 -0.05 -21.59
C THR A 546 42.87 0.26 -20.09
N TYR A 547 41.99 -0.27 -19.24
CA TYR A 547 42.06 -0.12 -17.79
C TYR A 547 42.64 -1.38 -17.17
N GLU A 548 43.72 -1.22 -16.43
CA GLU A 548 44.43 -2.34 -15.80
C GLU A 548 43.51 -3.10 -14.84
N GLY A 549 43.48 -4.44 -14.98
CA GLY A 549 42.72 -5.34 -14.10
C GLY A 549 41.21 -5.36 -14.30
N VAL A 550 40.64 -4.48 -15.13
CA VAL A 550 39.19 -4.44 -15.37
C VAL A 550 38.77 -5.55 -16.33
N GLU A 551 37.72 -6.28 -15.94
CA GLU A 551 37.00 -7.18 -16.85
C GLU A 551 35.51 -6.86 -16.88
N LEU A 552 34.91 -6.96 -18.08
CA LEU A 552 33.48 -6.77 -18.31
C LEU A 552 32.82 -8.08 -18.74
N HIS A 553 31.93 -8.58 -17.90
CA HIS A 553 31.11 -9.75 -18.16
C HIS A 553 29.70 -9.30 -18.56
N ILE A 554 29.13 -9.93 -19.58
CA ILE A 554 27.78 -9.63 -20.10
C ILE A 554 26.98 -10.92 -20.11
N VAL A 555 25.77 -10.86 -19.54
CA VAL A 555 24.79 -11.94 -19.54
C VAL A 555 23.54 -11.46 -20.26
N ASP A 556 23.19 -12.12 -21.37
CA ASP A 556 21.97 -11.86 -22.15
C ASP A 556 21.09 -13.11 -22.32
N ASP A 557 21.48 -14.24 -21.72
CA ASP A 557 20.67 -15.46 -21.65
C ASP A 557 19.42 -15.25 -20.80
N GLU A 558 18.26 -15.61 -21.34
CA GLU A 558 16.96 -15.31 -20.72
C GLU A 558 16.73 -16.04 -19.39
N GLN A 559 17.12 -17.31 -19.30
CA GLN A 559 16.91 -18.12 -18.10
C GLN A 559 17.81 -17.63 -16.97
N LEU A 560 19.09 -17.39 -17.28
CA LEU A 560 20.07 -16.88 -16.34
C LEU A 560 19.72 -15.46 -15.87
N MET A 561 19.27 -14.58 -16.79
CA MET A 561 18.76 -13.24 -16.47
C MET A 561 17.59 -13.29 -15.49
N LYS A 562 16.65 -14.23 -15.65
CA LYS A 562 15.52 -14.38 -14.73
C LYS A 562 16.00 -14.76 -13.33
N GLN A 563 16.89 -15.75 -13.22
CA GLN A 563 17.43 -16.20 -11.93
C GLN A 563 18.26 -15.11 -11.23
N LEU A 564 19.09 -14.38 -11.99
CA LEU A 564 19.83 -13.23 -11.47
C LEU A 564 18.88 -12.09 -11.07
N GLY A 565 17.80 -11.88 -11.82
CA GLY A 565 16.74 -10.92 -11.49
C GLY A 565 16.13 -11.20 -10.13
N GLU A 566 15.80 -12.45 -9.82
CA GLU A 566 15.25 -12.86 -8.52
C GLU A 566 16.23 -12.57 -7.36
N ILE A 567 17.54 -12.80 -7.56
CA ILE A 567 18.59 -12.51 -6.58
C ILE A 567 18.70 -10.99 -6.35
N LEU A 568 18.81 -10.21 -7.42
CA LEU A 568 18.93 -8.74 -7.35
C LEU A 568 17.67 -8.10 -6.75
N ALA A 569 16.49 -8.62 -7.08
CA ALA A 569 15.22 -8.18 -6.54
C ALA A 569 15.11 -8.48 -5.04
N THR A 570 15.60 -9.63 -4.60
CA THR A 570 15.66 -9.96 -3.16
C THR A 570 16.66 -9.06 -2.43
N ALA A 571 17.81 -8.74 -3.04
CA ALA A 571 18.76 -7.79 -2.47
C ALA A 571 18.16 -6.38 -2.31
N GLU A 572 17.38 -5.91 -3.27
CA GLU A 572 16.69 -4.61 -3.17
C GLU A 572 15.59 -4.63 -2.10
N MET A 573 14.82 -5.72 -2.03
CA MET A 573 13.83 -5.92 -0.97
C MET A 573 14.48 -5.82 0.41
N LEU A 574 15.57 -6.57 0.66
CA LEU A 574 16.31 -6.53 1.91
C LEU A 574 16.82 -5.12 2.24
N ARG A 575 17.32 -4.39 1.24
CA ARG A 575 17.73 -2.99 1.42
C ARG A 575 16.56 -2.12 1.88
N ILE A 576 15.40 -2.23 1.22
CA ILE A 576 14.23 -1.39 1.51
C ILE A 576 13.64 -1.68 2.89
N ILE A 577 13.62 -2.94 3.33
CA ILE A 577 13.08 -3.31 4.66
C ILE A 577 14.11 -3.19 5.80
N HIS A 578 15.38 -2.91 5.48
CA HIS A 578 16.41 -2.63 6.47
C HIS A 578 16.20 -1.26 7.11
N PRO A 579 16.21 -1.10 8.45
CA PRO A 579 15.98 0.20 9.11
C PRO A 579 16.78 1.36 8.53
N ARG A 580 18.09 1.15 8.37
CA ARG A 580 18.97 2.16 7.77
C ARG A 580 18.71 2.34 6.27
N GLY A 581 18.45 1.27 5.52
CA GLY A 581 18.27 1.35 4.07
C GLY A 581 16.95 1.99 3.70
N HIS A 582 15.91 1.75 4.50
CA HIS A 582 14.63 2.45 4.47
C HIS A 582 14.81 3.95 4.70
N TYR A 583 15.46 4.32 5.82
CA TYR A 583 15.75 5.71 6.14
C TYR A 583 16.49 6.41 5.00
N ASP A 584 17.56 5.78 4.49
CA ASP A 584 18.35 6.33 3.38
C ASP A 584 17.49 6.52 2.12
N THR A 585 16.70 5.52 1.75
CA THR A 585 15.85 5.58 0.54
C THR A 585 14.81 6.70 0.64
N PHE A 586 14.02 6.74 1.71
CA PHE A 586 12.86 7.63 1.80
C PHE A 586 13.18 9.04 2.32
N THR A 587 14.27 9.19 3.08
CA THR A 587 14.66 10.49 3.67
C THR A 587 15.78 11.17 2.89
N ASN A 588 16.81 10.41 2.51
CA ASN A 588 18.04 10.97 1.94
C ASN A 588 18.08 10.90 0.42
N GLU A 589 17.52 9.87 -0.20
CA GLU A 589 17.65 9.62 -1.64
C GLU A 589 16.49 10.15 -2.48
N LEU A 590 15.24 9.82 -2.15
CA LEU A 590 14.09 10.20 -2.97
C LEU A 590 13.75 11.69 -2.84
N ARG A 591 13.29 12.30 -3.94
CA ARG A 591 12.78 13.67 -4.00
C ARG A 591 11.38 13.63 -4.59
N TRP A 592 10.40 14.17 -3.87
CA TRP A 592 8.99 14.02 -4.19
C TRP A 592 8.41 15.24 -4.90
N THR A 593 8.95 16.43 -4.62
CA THR A 593 8.40 17.70 -5.11
C THR A 593 9.38 18.43 -6.04
N PRO A 594 8.89 19.20 -7.03
CA PRO A 594 9.74 20.06 -7.85
C PRO A 594 10.59 21.03 -7.03
N GLU A 595 10.06 21.55 -5.93
CA GLU A 595 10.75 22.46 -5.03
C GLU A 595 11.97 21.80 -4.38
N GLU A 596 11.81 20.58 -3.83
CA GLU A 596 12.92 19.81 -3.26
C GLU A 596 14.02 19.53 -4.29
N ILE A 597 13.61 19.16 -5.51
CA ILE A 597 14.52 18.84 -6.61
C ILE A 597 15.35 20.06 -7.00
N MET A 598 14.71 21.21 -7.20
CA MET A 598 15.38 22.45 -7.59
C MET A 598 16.28 23.00 -6.48
N GLN A 599 15.84 22.93 -5.22
CA GLN A 599 16.57 23.49 -4.08
C GLN A 599 17.83 22.68 -3.76
N LYS A 600 17.74 21.35 -3.72
CA LYS A 600 18.87 20.50 -3.32
C LYS A 600 19.78 20.13 -4.50
N ALA A 601 19.22 20.01 -5.71
CA ALA A 601 19.93 19.58 -6.91
C ALA A 601 20.73 18.26 -6.73
N ASP A 602 20.21 17.37 -5.88
CA ASP A 602 20.71 16.05 -5.54
C ASP A 602 19.53 15.05 -5.47
N GLY A 603 19.80 13.82 -5.07
CA GLY A 603 18.74 12.83 -4.90
C GLY A 603 18.15 12.33 -6.22
N VAL A 604 17.17 11.43 -6.10
CA VAL A 604 16.46 10.81 -7.21
C VAL A 604 15.04 11.36 -7.24
N ASP A 605 14.71 12.14 -8.27
CA ASP A 605 13.33 12.51 -8.58
C ASP A 605 12.51 11.23 -8.78
N VAL A 606 11.43 11.08 -8.01
CA VAL A 606 10.52 9.92 -8.10
C VAL A 606 9.96 9.72 -9.50
N ASN A 607 9.82 10.78 -10.30
CA ASN A 607 9.38 10.70 -11.70
C ASN A 607 10.44 10.10 -12.63
N SER A 608 11.69 9.99 -12.19
CA SER A 608 12.79 9.31 -12.91
C SER A 608 12.87 7.80 -12.62
N LEU A 609 11.94 7.26 -11.81
CA LEU A 609 11.89 5.83 -11.46
C LEU A 609 11.25 4.96 -12.54
N GLY A 610 10.59 5.55 -13.54
CA GLY A 610 9.82 4.80 -14.53
C GLY A 610 8.59 4.09 -13.95
N ALA A 611 8.18 4.49 -12.75
CA ALA A 611 7.05 3.93 -12.01
C ALA A 611 5.72 4.52 -12.47
N SER A 612 4.65 3.72 -12.43
CA SER A 612 3.29 4.21 -12.64
C SER A 612 2.82 5.08 -11.47
N ILE A 613 1.72 5.82 -11.67
CA ILE A 613 1.10 6.62 -10.59
C ILE A 613 0.68 5.72 -9.41
N GLY A 614 0.18 4.52 -9.69
CA GLY A 614 -0.16 3.53 -8.67
C GLY A 614 1.06 3.03 -7.91
N GLU A 615 2.17 2.74 -8.60
CA GLU A 615 3.43 2.32 -7.99
C GLU A 615 4.05 3.45 -7.13
N LEU A 616 4.02 4.71 -7.59
CA LEU A 616 4.48 5.86 -6.79
C LEU A 616 3.64 6.10 -5.54
N ALA A 617 2.33 5.91 -5.63
CA ALA A 617 1.44 6.06 -4.50
C ALA A 617 1.65 4.93 -3.47
N ALA A 618 1.89 3.69 -3.93
CA ALA A 618 2.31 2.59 -3.06
C ALA A 618 3.67 2.84 -2.40
N LEU A 619 4.63 3.42 -3.13
CA LEU A 619 5.93 3.82 -2.59
C LEU A 619 5.78 4.87 -1.49
N LYS A 620 4.83 5.81 -1.61
CA LYS A 620 4.53 6.78 -0.55
C LYS A 620 4.00 6.10 0.73
N VAL A 621 3.18 5.05 0.61
CA VAL A 621 2.73 4.25 1.76
C VAL A 621 3.91 3.53 2.43
N ALA A 622 4.84 3.01 1.61
CA ALA A 622 6.04 2.34 2.10
C ALA A 622 7.01 3.28 2.86
N ALA A 623 6.84 4.60 2.80
CA ALA A 623 7.65 5.55 3.57
C ALA A 623 7.36 5.51 5.09
N ASP A 624 6.29 4.85 5.54
CA ASP A 624 6.00 4.66 6.96
C ASP A 624 6.93 3.62 7.58
N SER A 625 7.91 4.07 8.37
CA SER A 625 8.93 3.20 8.97
C SER A 625 8.34 2.16 9.91
N LYS A 626 7.27 2.49 10.65
CA LYS A 626 6.63 1.56 11.59
C LYS A 626 5.92 0.43 10.84
N ALA A 627 5.37 0.72 9.65
CA ALA A 627 4.78 -0.30 8.79
C ALA A 627 5.85 -1.25 8.24
N ILE A 628 7.01 -0.72 7.89
CA ILE A 628 8.15 -1.50 7.40
C ILE A 628 8.79 -2.33 8.51
N ASP A 629 8.91 -1.80 9.72
CA ASP A 629 9.34 -2.55 10.90
C ASP A 629 8.44 -3.76 11.13
N PHE A 630 7.12 -3.56 11.05
CA PHE A 630 6.16 -4.67 11.18
C PHE A 630 6.31 -5.71 10.05
N ILE A 631 6.48 -5.28 8.80
CA ILE A 631 6.73 -6.20 7.66
C ILE A 631 8.01 -7.01 7.88
N ARG A 632 9.07 -6.36 8.34
CA ARG A 632 10.36 -7.01 8.64
C ARG A 632 10.20 -8.05 9.74
N ASP A 633 9.48 -7.73 10.81
CA ASP A 633 9.26 -8.65 11.93
C ASP A 633 8.48 -9.91 11.48
N LEU A 634 7.61 -9.76 10.47
CA LEU A 634 6.93 -10.86 9.79
C LEU A 634 7.79 -11.58 8.72
N LYS A 635 9.00 -11.09 8.43
CA LYS A 635 9.86 -11.54 7.33
C LYS A 635 9.16 -11.45 5.96
N GLY A 636 8.35 -10.41 5.77
CA GLY A 636 7.63 -10.09 4.54
C GLY A 636 8.44 -9.22 3.57
N GLY A 637 7.76 -8.41 2.75
CA GLY A 637 8.36 -7.43 1.85
C GLY A 637 8.41 -7.86 0.38
N LYS A 638 7.86 -9.03 0.03
CA LYS A 638 7.95 -9.59 -1.33
C LYS A 638 7.46 -8.65 -2.43
N ALA A 639 6.52 -7.77 -2.14
CA ALA A 639 6.05 -6.75 -3.10
C ALA A 639 7.20 -5.87 -3.64
N PHE A 640 8.23 -5.60 -2.84
CA PHE A 640 9.41 -4.81 -3.26
C PHE A 640 10.29 -5.51 -4.30
N THR A 641 10.11 -6.82 -4.52
CA THR A 641 10.86 -7.56 -5.56
C THR A 641 10.33 -7.29 -6.97
N LYS A 642 9.06 -6.88 -7.11
CA LYS A 642 8.35 -6.81 -8.39
C LYS A 642 9.01 -5.84 -9.37
N ALA A 643 9.41 -4.66 -8.91
CA ALA A 643 10.00 -3.62 -9.75
C ALA A 643 11.33 -4.08 -10.39
N VAL A 644 12.24 -4.64 -9.59
CA VAL A 644 13.52 -5.13 -10.10
C VAL A 644 13.32 -6.32 -11.03
N ASN A 645 12.48 -7.30 -10.67
CA ASN A 645 12.16 -8.44 -11.53
C ASN A 645 11.61 -8.01 -12.90
N LYS A 646 10.65 -7.07 -12.91
CA LYS A 646 10.08 -6.49 -14.14
C LYS A 646 11.15 -5.78 -14.97
N SER A 647 12.01 -4.98 -14.32
CA SER A 647 13.07 -4.24 -15.01
C SER A 647 14.12 -5.16 -15.64
N VAL A 648 14.57 -6.20 -14.93
CA VAL A 648 15.55 -7.17 -15.44
C VAL A 648 14.94 -8.02 -16.56
N ALA A 649 13.70 -8.49 -16.39
CA ALA A 649 12.99 -9.25 -17.43
C ALA A 649 12.80 -8.44 -18.72
N SER A 650 12.63 -7.13 -18.63
CA SER A 650 12.53 -6.22 -19.79
C SER A 650 13.88 -5.85 -20.42
N SER A 651 15.00 -6.19 -19.78
CA SER A 651 16.33 -5.75 -20.21
C SER A 651 16.94 -6.64 -21.30
N SER A 652 17.82 -6.04 -22.09
CA SER A 652 18.59 -6.74 -23.12
C SER A 652 19.69 -7.61 -22.53
N ALA A 653 20.39 -7.11 -21.49
CA ALA A 653 21.47 -7.81 -20.82
C ALA A 653 21.73 -7.24 -19.42
N LEU A 654 22.41 -8.03 -18.59
CA LEU A 654 23.10 -7.59 -17.37
C LEU A 654 24.60 -7.51 -17.63
N GLY A 655 25.23 -6.45 -17.12
CA GLY A 655 26.68 -6.26 -17.14
C GLY A 655 27.26 -6.29 -15.74
N PHE A 656 28.43 -6.91 -15.62
CA PHE A 656 29.20 -7.03 -14.38
C PHE A 656 30.62 -6.52 -14.64
N ILE A 657 31.03 -5.51 -13.88
CA ILE A 657 32.41 -5.03 -13.88
C ILE A 657 33.12 -5.71 -12.73
N THR A 658 34.28 -6.30 -13.02
CA THR A 658 35.10 -6.95 -12.01
C THR A 658 36.54 -6.44 -12.00
N MET A 659 37.15 -6.51 -10.83
CA MET A 659 38.56 -6.24 -10.57
C MET A 659 39.24 -7.48 -9.95
N PRO A 660 40.58 -7.56 -9.94
CA PRO A 660 41.29 -8.74 -9.47
C PRO A 660 41.04 -9.05 -7.98
N GLU A 661 40.91 -8.01 -7.15
CA GLU A 661 40.77 -8.16 -5.70
C GLU A 661 39.99 -7.02 -5.05
N TYR A 662 39.62 -7.20 -3.77
CA TYR A 662 39.03 -6.15 -2.96
C TYR A 662 40.09 -5.12 -2.55
N SER A 663 39.99 -3.91 -3.08
CA SER A 663 40.77 -2.76 -2.63
C SER A 663 40.09 -1.45 -3.02
N GLU A 664 40.31 -0.38 -2.25
CA GLU A 664 39.73 0.94 -2.54
C GLU A 664 40.14 1.46 -3.94
N LEU A 665 41.41 1.24 -4.30
CA LEU A 665 41.94 1.58 -5.63
C LEU A 665 41.21 0.83 -6.75
N ASN A 666 40.89 -0.44 -6.55
CA ASN A 666 40.18 -1.22 -7.56
C ASN A 666 38.75 -0.71 -7.78
N PHE A 667 38.05 -0.24 -6.74
CA PHE A 667 36.74 0.39 -6.91
C PHE A 667 36.83 1.74 -7.65
N LEU A 668 37.89 2.53 -7.44
CA LEU A 668 38.17 3.74 -8.22
C LEU A 668 38.42 3.43 -9.70
N GLN A 669 39.28 2.46 -10.01
CA GLN A 669 39.57 2.07 -11.40
C GLN A 669 38.34 1.45 -12.08
N GLY A 670 37.59 0.62 -11.34
CA GLY A 670 36.29 0.09 -11.78
C GLY A 670 35.28 1.19 -12.09
N GLY A 671 35.27 2.28 -11.29
CA GLY A 671 34.46 3.46 -11.52
C GLY A 671 34.79 4.22 -12.80
N ARG A 672 36.08 4.31 -13.15
CA ARG A 672 36.50 4.89 -14.44
C ARG A 672 35.99 4.08 -15.62
N ALA A 673 36.19 2.76 -15.56
CA ALA A 673 35.70 1.87 -16.60
C ALA A 673 34.17 1.86 -16.70
N LEU A 674 33.47 1.95 -15.57
CA LEU A 674 32.02 2.08 -15.52
C LEU A 674 31.54 3.30 -16.31
N GLU A 675 32.11 4.47 -16.03
CA GLU A 675 31.71 5.71 -16.72
C GLU A 675 31.99 5.63 -18.20
N ARG A 676 33.13 5.04 -18.56
CA ARG A 676 33.48 4.79 -19.95
C ARG A 676 32.44 3.94 -20.68
N ILE A 677 32.04 2.81 -20.09
CA ILE A 677 31.00 1.93 -20.67
C ILE A 677 29.67 2.69 -20.77
N TRP A 678 29.31 3.46 -19.76
CA TRP A 678 28.04 4.17 -19.70
C TRP A 678 27.94 5.23 -20.80
N ILE A 679 29.00 6.01 -20.98
CA ILE A 679 29.13 7.00 -22.07
C ILE A 679 29.00 6.32 -23.43
N GLU A 680 29.73 5.22 -23.66
CA GLU A 680 29.65 4.49 -24.94
C GLU A 680 28.27 3.88 -25.19
N ALA A 681 27.63 3.33 -24.15
CA ALA A 681 26.27 2.83 -24.25
C ALA A 681 25.29 3.93 -24.68
N ASN A 682 25.32 5.09 -24.02
CA ASN A 682 24.40 6.17 -24.36
C ASN A 682 24.70 6.81 -25.72
N LEU A 683 25.97 6.93 -26.12
CA LEU A 683 26.35 7.35 -27.48
C LEU A 683 25.85 6.38 -28.56
N ALA A 684 25.75 5.09 -28.25
CA ALA A 684 25.18 4.06 -29.11
C ALA A 684 23.63 3.98 -29.03
N GLY A 685 22.97 4.87 -28.28
CA GLY A 685 21.51 4.83 -28.09
C GLY A 685 21.04 3.66 -27.22
N VAL A 686 21.92 3.09 -26.39
CA VAL A 686 21.63 2.04 -25.43
C VAL A 686 21.47 2.66 -24.04
N SER A 687 20.34 2.40 -23.40
CA SER A 687 20.08 2.82 -22.03
C SER A 687 20.81 1.96 -21.02
N PHE A 688 21.11 2.57 -19.88
CA PHE A 688 21.92 2.01 -18.82
C PHE A 688 21.26 2.31 -17.47
N GLN A 689 21.18 1.31 -16.59
CA GLN A 689 20.74 1.50 -15.22
C GLN A 689 21.57 0.66 -14.23
N PRO A 690 22.11 1.26 -13.16
CA PRO A 690 22.72 0.53 -12.05
C PRO A 690 21.74 -0.41 -11.33
N VAL A 691 22.23 -1.59 -10.93
CA VAL A 691 21.52 -2.58 -10.10
C VAL A 691 22.50 -3.22 -9.09
N ALA A 692 23.29 -2.38 -8.42
CA ALA A 692 24.51 -2.79 -7.71
C ALA A 692 24.35 -3.03 -6.19
N GLN A 693 23.15 -2.94 -5.63
CA GLN A 693 22.90 -3.09 -4.18
C GLN A 693 23.48 -4.39 -3.60
N LEU A 694 23.41 -5.50 -4.35
CA LEU A 694 23.95 -6.79 -3.93
C LEU A 694 25.48 -6.73 -3.70
N VAL A 695 26.21 -5.98 -4.52
CA VAL A 695 27.67 -5.84 -4.42
C VAL A 695 28.05 -5.27 -3.06
N PHE A 696 27.40 -4.17 -2.67
CA PHE A 696 27.70 -3.47 -1.43
C PHE A 696 27.23 -4.24 -0.19
N LEU A 697 26.10 -4.94 -0.28
CA LEU A 697 25.62 -5.82 0.79
C LEU A 697 26.57 -7.02 1.03
N ILE A 698 27.07 -7.65 -0.04
CA ILE A 698 28.08 -8.72 0.07
C ILE A 698 29.39 -8.16 0.65
N ALA A 699 29.85 -7.00 0.20
CA ALA A 699 31.06 -6.36 0.74
C ALA A 699 30.93 -6.10 2.25
N ARG A 700 29.79 -5.56 2.70
CA ARG A 700 29.48 -5.34 4.12
C ARG A 700 29.45 -6.65 4.92
N LEU A 701 28.89 -7.71 4.35
CA LEU A 701 28.88 -9.03 4.99
C LEU A 701 30.30 -9.60 5.17
N LYS A 702 31.12 -9.59 4.10
CA LYS A 702 32.43 -10.26 4.10
C LYS A 702 33.54 -9.45 4.74
N GLN A 703 33.65 -8.19 4.37
CA GLN A 703 34.76 -7.32 4.77
C GLN A 703 34.44 -6.55 6.06
N GLY A 704 33.16 -6.30 6.32
CA GLY A 704 32.68 -5.66 7.54
C GLY A 704 32.26 -6.61 8.65
N ASN A 705 32.42 -7.93 8.49
CA ASN A 705 31.88 -8.95 9.39
C ASN A 705 30.38 -8.77 9.70
N GLY A 706 29.62 -8.28 8.73
CA GLY A 706 28.18 -8.00 8.90
C GLY A 706 27.87 -6.80 9.79
N ALA A 707 28.71 -5.75 9.77
CA ALA A 707 28.45 -4.49 10.44
C ALA A 707 27.06 -3.93 10.08
N ASP A 708 26.30 -3.53 11.10
CA ASP A 708 24.91 -3.05 11.02
C ASP A 708 23.88 -4.09 10.52
N LEU A 709 24.26 -5.36 10.35
CA LEU A 709 23.36 -6.44 9.94
C LEU A 709 23.04 -7.35 11.13
N ASP A 710 21.75 -7.60 11.36
CA ASP A 710 21.28 -8.64 12.29
C ASP A 710 21.42 -10.05 11.69
N ASP A 711 21.10 -11.07 12.47
CA ASP A 711 21.23 -12.47 12.05
C ASP A 711 20.30 -12.84 10.88
N TYR A 712 19.16 -12.18 10.74
CA TYR A 712 18.29 -12.39 9.58
C TYR A 712 18.98 -11.89 8.30
N TYR A 713 19.50 -10.66 8.30
CA TYR A 713 20.19 -10.10 7.13
C TYR A 713 21.46 -10.87 6.77
N ARG A 714 22.28 -11.25 7.76
CA ARG A 714 23.49 -12.05 7.51
C ARG A 714 23.17 -13.36 6.81
N ASN A 715 22.12 -14.04 7.26
CA ASN A 715 21.68 -15.30 6.68
C ASN A 715 21.13 -15.14 5.25
N GLU A 716 20.25 -14.16 5.01
CA GLU A 716 19.67 -13.95 3.69
C GLU A 716 20.70 -13.45 2.67
N ILE A 717 21.55 -12.49 3.02
CA ILE A 717 22.62 -12.00 2.13
C ILE A 717 23.63 -13.13 1.84
N GLY A 718 23.97 -13.95 2.84
CA GLY A 718 24.84 -15.12 2.64
C GLY A 718 24.25 -16.18 1.71
N LYS A 719 22.91 -16.34 1.69
CA LYS A 719 22.24 -17.19 0.69
C LYS A 719 22.32 -16.58 -0.71
N LEU A 720 22.05 -15.28 -0.83
CA LEU A 720 22.14 -14.57 -2.11
C LEU A 720 23.55 -14.61 -2.70
N GLU A 721 24.59 -14.44 -1.89
CA GLU A 721 25.99 -14.57 -2.31
C GLU A 721 26.26 -15.96 -2.92
N LYS A 722 25.89 -17.03 -2.21
CA LYS A 722 26.09 -18.41 -2.68
C LYS A 722 25.36 -18.67 -3.98
N LEU A 723 24.09 -18.25 -4.08
CA LEU A 723 23.30 -18.41 -5.30
C LEU A 723 23.92 -17.62 -6.47
N PHE A 724 24.36 -16.39 -6.22
CA PHE A 724 24.98 -15.53 -7.22
C PHE A 724 26.24 -16.16 -7.82
N PHE A 725 27.18 -16.62 -6.99
CA PHE A 725 28.41 -17.27 -7.48
C PHE A 725 28.20 -18.69 -8.01
N ASN A 726 27.12 -19.38 -7.63
CA ASN A 726 26.75 -20.64 -8.27
C ASN A 726 26.27 -20.43 -9.71
N LEU A 727 25.59 -19.30 -9.99
CA LEU A 727 25.15 -18.93 -11.33
C LEU A 727 26.27 -18.34 -12.20
N LEU A 728 27.25 -17.67 -11.57
CA LEU A 728 28.39 -17.04 -12.23
C LEU A 728 29.72 -17.51 -11.59
N PRO A 729 30.08 -18.79 -11.74
CA PRO A 729 31.26 -19.38 -11.11
C PRO A 729 32.58 -18.73 -11.54
N GLU A 730 32.63 -18.14 -12.74
CA GLU A 730 33.78 -17.42 -13.26
C GLU A 730 34.09 -16.13 -12.48
N LEU A 731 33.16 -15.63 -11.66
CA LEU A 731 33.32 -14.43 -10.85
C LEU A 731 33.79 -14.73 -9.41
N ILE A 732 33.85 -16.00 -8.99
CA ILE A 732 34.07 -16.39 -7.59
C ILE A 732 35.41 -15.88 -6.99
N ASN A 733 36.44 -15.79 -7.83
CA ASN A 733 37.79 -15.36 -7.44
C ASN A 733 38.08 -13.91 -7.85
N LYS A 734 37.03 -13.14 -8.16
CA LYS A 734 37.13 -11.74 -8.59
C LYS A 734 36.35 -10.85 -7.65
N GLN A 735 36.71 -9.57 -7.61
CA GLN A 735 35.89 -8.56 -6.94
C GLN A 735 34.90 -7.97 -7.94
N VAL A 736 33.62 -8.29 -7.82
CA VAL A 736 32.56 -7.58 -8.53
C VAL A 736 32.47 -6.17 -7.95
N VAL A 737 32.64 -5.15 -8.78
CA VAL A 737 32.61 -3.74 -8.35
C VAL A 737 31.29 -3.06 -8.70
N PHE A 738 30.62 -3.51 -9.76
CA PHE A 738 29.36 -2.90 -10.20
C PHE A 738 28.51 -3.86 -11.04
N ILE A 739 27.19 -3.71 -10.92
CA ILE A 739 26.19 -4.43 -11.72
C ILE A 739 25.27 -3.40 -12.36
N PHE A 740 24.96 -3.60 -13.64
CA PHE A 740 24.06 -2.74 -14.38
C PHE A 740 23.21 -3.53 -15.38
N ARG A 741 22.10 -2.95 -15.82
CA ARG A 741 21.29 -3.49 -16.92
C ARG A 741 21.41 -2.59 -18.14
N LEU A 742 21.39 -3.22 -19.32
CA LEU A 742 21.35 -2.57 -20.62
C LEU A 742 19.99 -2.78 -21.28
N SER A 743 19.49 -1.77 -21.96
CA SER A 743 18.22 -1.86 -22.70
C SER A 743 18.25 -0.96 -23.92
N LYS A 744 17.60 -1.39 -25.01
CA LYS A 744 17.33 -0.49 -26.13
C LYS A 744 16.13 0.38 -25.80
N ALA A 745 16.36 1.69 -25.66
CA ALA A 745 15.39 2.64 -25.14
C ALA A 745 15.73 4.05 -25.61
N GLY A 746 14.71 4.92 -25.63
CA GLY A 746 14.86 6.32 -26.02
C GLY A 746 15.48 7.21 -24.93
N GLU A 747 15.48 8.51 -25.17
CA GLU A 747 15.82 9.53 -24.16
C GLU A 747 14.88 9.40 -22.94
N PRO A 748 15.40 9.48 -21.71
CA PRO A 748 14.56 9.45 -20.52
C PRO A 748 13.72 10.72 -20.42
N LYS A 749 12.54 10.60 -19.81
CA LYS A 749 11.63 11.74 -19.60
C LYS A 749 12.19 12.82 -18.68
N VAL A 750 12.99 12.41 -17.70
CA VAL A 750 13.51 13.27 -16.64
C VAL A 750 15.00 13.01 -16.46
N ARG A 751 15.78 14.08 -16.29
CA ARG A 751 17.21 14.02 -16.00
C ARG A 751 17.45 14.54 -14.59
N SER A 752 18.29 13.84 -13.82
CA SER A 752 18.70 14.30 -12.49
C SER A 752 19.47 15.61 -12.58
N LEU A 753 19.19 16.52 -11.65
CA LEU A 753 19.97 17.75 -11.53
C LEU A 753 21.35 17.48 -10.90
N ARG A 754 22.21 18.49 -10.99
CA ARG A 754 23.54 18.53 -10.40
C ARG A 754 23.71 19.79 -9.59
N ARG A 755 24.45 19.68 -8.50
CA ARG A 755 24.80 20.83 -7.67
C ARG A 755 25.67 21.81 -8.47
N PRO A 756 25.52 23.13 -8.24
CA PRO A 756 26.34 24.13 -8.90
C PRO A 756 27.84 23.89 -8.66
N VAL A 757 28.69 24.23 -9.63
CA VAL A 757 30.15 24.02 -9.49
C VAL A 757 30.71 24.79 -8.29
N GLU A 758 30.11 25.95 -7.97
CA GLU A 758 30.51 26.83 -6.88
C GLU A 758 30.30 26.20 -5.50
N SER A 759 29.44 25.19 -5.37
CA SER A 759 29.21 24.49 -4.10
C SER A 759 30.29 23.43 -3.80
N SER A 760 31.06 23.01 -4.81
CA SER A 760 32.01 21.90 -4.69
C SER A 760 33.40 22.22 -5.21
N PHE A 761 33.64 23.35 -5.88
CA PHE A 761 34.94 23.70 -6.46
C PHE A 761 35.55 24.98 -5.87
N VAL A 762 36.82 24.89 -5.50
CA VAL A 762 37.62 26.02 -5.02
C VAL A 762 38.86 26.18 -5.91
N TYR A 763 38.98 27.34 -6.55
CA TYR A 763 40.19 27.75 -7.27
C TYR A 763 41.06 28.60 -6.34
N LEU A 764 42.31 28.18 -6.13
CA LEU A 764 43.33 28.91 -5.38
C LEU A 764 44.39 29.40 -6.37
N LYS A 765 44.62 30.71 -6.37
CA LYS A 765 45.62 31.35 -7.22
C LYS A 765 47.00 31.25 -6.62
#